data_AF-A0A9E5BGX6-F1
#
_entry.id   AF-A0A9E5BGX6-F1
#
_cell.length_a   1.000
_cell.length_b   1.000
_cell.length_c   1.000
_cell.angle_alpha   90.00
_cell.angle_beta   90.00
_cell.angle_gamma   90.00
#
_symmetry.space_group_name_H-M   'P 1'
#
loop_
_entity.id
_entity.type
_entity.pdbx_description
1 polymer ?
#
loop_
_entity_poly.entity_id
_entity_poly.type
_entity_poly.pdbx_seq_one_letter_code
_entity_poly.pdbx_strand_id
1 'polypeptide(L)'
;MRSKETGLAMLTCSRSGSRCGAFRFANSLSNKPKFAHDCEPFFGAPCSKKRVISHRNPSRMGCGAPRTCREGTVNGGHMKRILLILALVISGATISPVVPAVHAETLAGQTPIAILVNGRGFGHGRGMSQYGALGWATKFNKTWQEILDFYYGGTTLSQLTETDAGLSPGGKITIRLTTLDGRQTAALSDNSSLMLANDTVPGRKWAALVARELPGTVAQYRIWGSTVPKCPVAAKTPEESGFVLVTDVATSAVFSTTLSDDPTTAVVPNDMIGLCEPSGSVRYYRGTIAAVNGTDGENRTVNTLRVDEYLRGVVPRESPASWGDAANGAGMNALRAQAVAARSYALSSNGYSYAKLCDTQDCQVYGGAALRDKVDGKLTVLEDLRTNAAITDTSGFVMRDATGKVVRTEFTSSNGGRTAGTTFPVRIDDGDVAADAAELQWTNVISKSAIEKKYPEIGVLVSVVTTHDGLGGDWNGYATSVAINGTAGTKTLTGWEFRSVFSLRAPWYETTPIYGAAVDAPVVGSMLFIGDSVGESIRTEFESLVLPAYPSTNIQVATGRCMVGSACLGQPDGLSIINSIPAEQTPAIALIELGYNDMSLSYATEIDQVVAALSARGVQRIIFVNMSTRRQTADYGTMNAMLANAAVAYPNVSVLDWNSYSADTAKWRWYVKDDNVHLTATGQTEFALFLRAQLDALRNQGRRR
;
A
#
# COMPACT_ATOMS: atom_id res chain seq x y z
N MET A 1 -27.57 -47.50 -29.50
CA MET A 1 -27.28 -48.94 -29.26
C MET A 1 -26.26 -49.05 -28.12
N ARG A 2 -26.14 -50.25 -27.52
CA ARG A 2 -25.21 -50.71 -26.45
C ARG A 2 -23.79 -50.09 -26.50
N SER A 3 -23.00 -49.95 -25.41
CA SER A 3 -23.18 -50.20 -23.96
C SER A 3 -21.91 -49.80 -23.15
N LYS A 4 -22.05 -49.53 -21.83
CA LYS A 4 -21.23 -49.98 -20.65
C LYS A 4 -19.70 -50.27 -20.80
N GLU A 5 -18.80 -50.08 -19.82
CA GLU A 5 -18.90 -49.67 -18.40
C GLU A 5 -17.54 -49.24 -17.79
N THR A 6 -17.60 -48.41 -16.74
CA THR A 6 -16.69 -48.20 -15.58
C THR A 6 -15.24 -48.74 -15.54
N GLY A 7 -14.32 -47.88 -15.05
CA GLY A 7 -13.05 -48.26 -14.39
C GLY A 7 -12.53 -47.13 -13.48
N LEU A 8 -12.48 -47.36 -12.16
CA LEU A 8 -12.18 -46.35 -11.13
C LEU A 8 -10.77 -46.56 -10.53
N ALA A 9 -9.99 -45.48 -10.33
CA ALA A 9 -8.83 -45.49 -9.43
C ALA A 9 -8.60 -44.09 -8.81
N MET A 10 -8.61 -44.01 -7.48
CA MET A 10 -8.18 -42.83 -6.72
C MET A 10 -6.65 -42.83 -6.57
N LEU A 11 -6.01 -41.64 -6.48
CA LEU A 11 -5.05 -41.32 -5.41
C LEU A 11 -4.52 -39.86 -5.44
N THR A 12 -4.91 -39.12 -4.40
CA THR A 12 -4.12 -38.07 -3.69
C THR A 12 -3.72 -36.73 -4.35
N CYS A 13 -3.53 -35.76 -3.44
CA CYS A 13 -3.41 -34.33 -3.68
C CYS A 13 -1.95 -33.85 -3.69
N SER A 14 -1.66 -32.80 -4.47
CA SER A 14 -0.59 -31.86 -4.16
C SER A 14 -1.02 -30.43 -4.48
N ARG A 15 -1.21 -29.61 -3.45
CA ARG A 15 -1.41 -28.16 -3.55
C ARG A 15 -0.15 -27.47 -3.02
N SER A 16 0.49 -26.64 -3.85
CA SER A 16 1.49 -25.68 -3.41
C SER A 16 1.49 -24.44 -4.30
N GLY A 17 1.44 -23.27 -3.66
CA GLY A 17 2.19 -22.03 -3.99
C GLY A 17 2.00 -21.38 -5.37
N SER A 18 1.85 -20.06 -5.51
CA SER A 18 1.91 -18.96 -4.53
C SER A 18 1.15 -17.76 -5.10
N ARG A 19 0.38 -17.02 -4.29
CA ARG A 19 -0.24 -15.76 -4.75
C ARG A 19 0.68 -14.57 -4.43
N CYS A 20 1.30 -14.00 -5.46
CA CYS A 20 1.88 -12.66 -5.35
C CYS A 20 0.75 -11.62 -5.46
N GLY A 21 0.58 -10.80 -4.42
CA GLY A 21 -0.39 -9.71 -4.42
C GLY A 21 0.09 -8.51 -5.24
N ALA A 22 -0.28 -8.46 -6.52
CA ALA A 22 -0.06 -7.28 -7.35
C ALA A 22 -1.21 -6.28 -7.15
N PHE A 23 -0.97 -5.20 -6.40
CA PHE A 23 -1.93 -4.09 -6.29
C PHE A 23 -2.08 -3.37 -7.63
N ARG A 24 -3.23 -3.58 -8.29
CA ARG A 24 -3.64 -2.80 -9.46
C ARG A 24 -4.34 -1.52 -8.99
N PHE A 25 -3.70 -0.36 -9.21
CA PHE A 25 -4.42 0.90 -9.28
C PHE A 25 -5.29 0.91 -10.54
N ALA A 26 -6.61 0.81 -10.37
CA ALA A 26 -7.57 0.79 -11.47
C ALA A 26 -8.07 2.21 -11.78
N ASN A 27 -7.42 2.91 -12.72
CA ASN A 27 -7.97 4.15 -13.27
C ASN A 27 -9.13 3.84 -14.23
N SER A 28 -10.36 4.07 -13.78
CA SER A 28 -11.57 3.99 -14.60
C SER A 28 -11.76 5.26 -15.41
N LEU A 29 -11.48 5.19 -16.72
CA LEU A 29 -11.94 6.16 -17.70
C LEU A 29 -13.21 5.62 -18.38
N SER A 30 -14.36 6.23 -18.10
CA SER A 30 -15.56 6.08 -18.94
C SER A 30 -15.73 7.32 -19.82
N ASN A 31 -16.39 7.16 -20.97
CA ASN A 31 -16.36 8.15 -22.06
C ASN A 31 -17.70 8.16 -22.82
N LYS A 32 -18.03 9.31 -23.45
CA LYS A 32 -19.18 9.62 -24.36
C LYS A 32 -20.50 10.12 -23.70
N PRO A 33 -21.36 10.86 -24.44
CA PRO A 33 -21.01 11.96 -25.37
C PRO A 33 -22.04 13.13 -25.42
N LYS A 34 -21.73 14.16 -26.23
CA LYS A 34 -22.61 15.23 -26.78
C LYS A 34 -23.21 16.26 -25.80
N PHE A 35 -22.87 17.53 -26.01
CA PHE A 35 -23.72 18.45 -26.80
C PHE A 35 -22.83 19.52 -27.44
N ALA A 36 -23.23 20.05 -28.59
CA ALA A 36 -22.55 21.12 -29.30
C ALA A 36 -23.37 22.41 -29.21
N HIS A 37 -22.70 23.56 -29.13
CA HIS A 37 -23.16 24.80 -29.76
C HIS A 37 -21.98 25.72 -30.03
N ASP A 38 -22.07 26.42 -31.16
CA ASP A 38 -21.01 27.24 -31.75
C ASP A 38 -20.79 28.57 -31.02
N CYS A 39 -19.56 29.07 -31.10
CA CYS A 39 -19.27 30.45 -31.49
C CYS A 39 -17.76 30.61 -31.74
N GLU A 40 -17.40 31.00 -32.96
CA GLU A 40 -16.02 31.22 -33.42
C GLU A 40 -15.63 32.73 -33.34
N PRO A 41 -14.43 33.20 -33.73
CA PRO A 41 -13.62 34.01 -32.82
C PRO A 41 -13.28 35.43 -33.35
N PHE A 42 -12.64 36.26 -32.54
CA PHE A 42 -11.93 37.45 -33.05
C PHE A 42 -10.57 37.75 -32.36
N PHE A 43 -9.52 37.61 -33.17
CA PHE A 43 -8.22 38.30 -33.22
C PHE A 43 -7.70 39.20 -32.08
N GLY A 44 -6.38 39.12 -31.83
CA GLY A 44 -5.58 40.30 -31.48
C GLY A 44 -4.35 40.09 -30.58
N ALA A 45 -3.17 39.87 -31.17
CA ALA A 45 -1.86 40.09 -30.51
C ALA A 45 -1.23 41.39 -31.05
N PRO A 46 0.00 41.86 -30.68
CA PRO A 46 0.90 41.50 -29.56
C PRO A 46 1.51 42.74 -28.82
N CYS A 47 2.53 42.52 -27.96
CA CYS A 47 3.69 43.42 -27.71
C CYS A 47 3.54 44.78 -26.96
N SER A 48 4.13 44.92 -25.76
CA SER A 48 5.52 45.43 -25.56
C SER A 48 5.85 46.15 -24.23
N LYS A 49 7.12 46.02 -23.82
CA LYS A 49 8.05 46.92 -23.08
C LYS A 49 7.57 47.91 -21.99
N LYS A 50 8.12 47.67 -20.78
CA LYS A 50 8.64 48.62 -19.75
C LYS A 50 8.67 50.14 -20.10
N ARG A 51 8.13 51.02 -19.22
CA ARG A 51 8.90 51.93 -18.30
C ARG A 51 8.08 53.06 -17.61
N VAL A 52 8.39 53.30 -16.32
CA VAL A 52 8.62 54.62 -15.65
C VAL A 52 7.44 55.58 -15.28
N ILE A 53 7.17 55.65 -13.95
CA ILE A 53 7.08 56.81 -13.03
C ILE A 53 6.38 58.13 -13.46
N SER A 54 5.33 58.54 -12.71
CA SER A 54 5.09 59.91 -12.15
C SER A 54 3.75 59.95 -11.37
N HIS A 55 3.72 59.89 -10.02
CA HIS A 55 3.69 61.02 -9.06
C HIS A 55 2.44 61.93 -9.02
N ARG A 56 1.72 61.90 -7.89
CA ARG A 56 1.16 63.07 -7.17
C ARG A 56 0.99 62.75 -5.67
N ASN A 57 1.34 63.73 -4.83
CA ASN A 57 1.23 63.79 -3.34
C ASN A 57 0.25 64.97 -3.01
N PRO A 58 0.01 65.48 -1.77
CA PRO A 58 0.65 65.24 -0.45
C PRO A 58 -0.35 64.93 0.72
N SER A 59 0.07 64.58 1.96
CA SER A 59 0.49 65.53 3.01
C SER A 59 0.98 64.85 4.33
N ARG A 60 2.13 65.32 4.86
CA ARG A 60 2.55 65.55 6.29
C ARG A 60 2.13 64.54 7.39
N MET A 61 2.92 64.11 8.40
CA MET A 61 4.27 64.33 8.96
C MET A 61 4.59 63.09 9.86
N GLY A 62 5.78 62.78 10.40
CA GLY A 62 7.13 63.39 10.43
C GLY A 62 8.13 62.48 11.18
N CYS A 63 9.35 62.95 11.51
CA CYS A 63 10.40 62.23 12.27
C CYS A 63 10.94 63.14 13.44
N GLY A 64 11.82 62.73 14.38
CA GLY A 64 12.70 61.55 14.49
C GLY A 64 13.45 61.47 15.85
N ALA A 65 14.61 60.81 15.89
CA ALA A 65 15.32 60.30 17.10
C ALA A 65 16.46 61.23 17.65
N PRO A 66 17.62 60.74 18.16
CA PRO A 66 17.93 60.08 19.46
C PRO A 66 19.06 60.79 20.30
N ARG A 67 19.40 60.31 21.52
CA ARG A 67 20.79 59.98 22.05
C ARG A 67 21.05 60.08 23.59
N THR A 68 21.85 59.10 24.09
CA THR A 68 22.98 59.15 25.07
C THR A 68 22.89 59.41 26.60
N CYS A 69 23.48 58.44 27.36
CA CYS A 69 24.53 58.54 28.42
C CYS A 69 24.24 58.70 29.95
N ARG A 70 24.75 57.71 30.73
CA ARG A 70 25.56 57.76 32.00
C ARG A 70 24.96 58.42 33.28
N GLU A 71 25.30 58.06 34.53
CA GLU A 71 26.02 56.95 35.21
C GLU A 71 25.79 57.12 36.75
N GLY A 72 25.82 56.07 37.60
CA GLY A 72 25.75 56.26 39.07
C GLY A 72 25.42 55.04 39.95
N THR A 73 26.35 54.71 40.86
CA THR A 73 26.44 53.63 41.88
C THR A 73 25.29 53.57 42.93
N VAL A 74 25.08 52.52 43.76
CA VAL A 74 25.94 51.94 44.83
C VAL A 74 25.49 50.53 45.29
N ASN A 75 26.46 49.73 45.78
CA ASN A 75 26.46 48.49 46.59
C ASN A 75 25.15 47.90 47.17
N GLY A 76 25.10 46.55 47.23
CA GLY A 76 24.00 45.79 47.85
C GLY A 76 24.22 45.36 49.31
N GLY A 77 23.17 44.78 49.91
CA GLY A 77 23.22 44.14 51.23
C GLY A 77 21.87 43.63 51.78
N HIS A 78 21.88 42.38 52.27
CA HIS A 78 21.02 41.84 53.34
C HIS A 78 19.47 41.80 53.19
N MET A 79 19.01 40.66 52.65
CA MET A 79 18.02 39.74 53.25
C MET A 79 17.03 40.26 54.34
N LYS A 80 15.73 40.24 54.03
CA LYS A 80 14.63 40.01 55.01
C LYS A 80 13.36 39.48 54.34
N ARG A 81 12.68 38.53 54.99
CA ARG A 81 11.38 37.94 54.57
C ARG A 81 10.21 38.80 55.05
N ILE A 82 9.19 39.04 54.21
CA ILE A 82 7.78 39.24 54.63
C ILE A 82 6.86 38.58 53.58
N LEU A 83 5.82 37.86 54.03
CA LEU A 83 4.76 37.27 53.20
C LEU A 83 3.77 38.34 52.70
N LEU A 84 3.20 38.15 51.51
CA LEU A 84 1.78 38.48 51.27
C LEU A 84 1.20 37.74 50.04
N ILE A 85 0.37 36.74 50.36
CA ILE A 85 -0.84 36.26 49.67
C ILE A 85 -0.96 36.56 48.16
N LEU A 86 -0.94 35.50 47.34
CA LEU A 86 -1.55 35.51 46.01
C LEU A 86 -2.64 34.43 45.94
N ALA A 87 -3.85 34.81 45.51
CA ALA A 87 -4.97 33.89 45.38
C ALA A 87 -4.75 32.95 44.18
N LEU A 88 -4.80 31.64 44.41
CA LEU A 88 -4.64 30.64 43.37
C LEU A 88 -5.99 30.39 42.67
N VAL A 89 -6.17 30.95 41.47
CA VAL A 89 -7.27 30.54 40.58
C VAL A 89 -6.93 29.17 40.00
N ILE A 90 -7.49 28.11 40.60
CA ILE A 90 -7.37 26.75 40.06
C ILE A 90 -8.26 26.65 38.82
N SER A 91 -7.67 26.89 37.65
CA SER A 91 -8.27 26.49 36.38
C SER A 91 -8.34 24.97 36.34
N GLY A 92 -9.54 24.42 36.50
CA GLY A 92 -9.78 22.98 36.49
C GLY A 92 -9.52 22.38 35.12
N ALA A 93 -8.28 21.96 34.87
CA ALA A 93 -7.96 21.06 33.79
C ALA A 93 -8.70 19.74 34.07
N THR A 94 -9.70 19.42 33.25
CA THR A 94 -10.34 18.10 33.26
C THR A 94 -9.31 17.08 32.80
N ILE A 95 -8.60 16.49 33.77
CA ILE A 95 -7.80 15.28 33.56
C ILE A 95 -8.79 14.22 33.08
N SER A 96 -8.84 14.02 31.76
CA SER A 96 -9.44 12.80 31.23
C SER A 96 -8.64 11.66 31.85
N PRO A 97 -9.27 10.72 32.58
CA PRO A 97 -8.53 9.60 33.12
C PRO A 97 -7.87 8.90 31.94
N VAL A 98 -6.55 8.73 32.02
CA VAL A 98 -5.86 7.75 31.20
C VAL A 98 -6.52 6.43 31.57
N VAL A 99 -7.41 5.94 30.70
CA VAL A 99 -7.91 4.58 30.80
C VAL A 99 -6.66 3.73 30.58
N PRO A 100 -6.13 3.04 31.61
CA PRO A 100 -5.03 2.12 31.36
C PRO A 100 -5.53 1.14 30.30
N ALA A 101 -4.66 0.77 29.37
CA ALA A 101 -4.96 -0.35 28.48
C ALA A 101 -5.40 -1.50 29.39
N VAL A 102 -6.66 -1.94 29.23
CA VAL A 102 -7.21 -2.99 30.08
C VAL A 102 -6.39 -4.23 29.75
N HIS A 103 -5.40 -4.53 30.59
CA HIS A 103 -4.81 -5.84 30.65
C HIS A 103 -6.00 -6.77 30.81
N ALA A 104 -6.30 -7.50 29.74
CA ALA A 104 -7.39 -8.46 29.75
C ALA A 104 -7.15 -9.35 30.97
N GLU A 105 -8.08 -9.31 31.94
CA GLU A 105 -8.04 -10.25 33.04
C GLU A 105 -7.91 -11.63 32.41
N THR A 106 -6.84 -12.34 32.78
CA THR A 106 -6.61 -13.67 32.27
C THR A 106 -7.77 -14.51 32.74
N LEU A 107 -8.73 -14.79 31.84
CA LEU A 107 -9.82 -15.73 32.06
C LEU A 107 -9.17 -17.03 32.54
N ALA A 108 -9.25 -17.30 33.84
CA ALA A 108 -8.21 -18.07 34.51
C ALA A 108 -8.09 -19.48 33.93
N GLY A 109 -6.97 -19.75 33.25
CA GLY A 109 -6.70 -21.02 32.57
C GLY A 109 -7.21 -21.17 31.12
N GLN A 110 -7.91 -20.18 30.54
CA GLN A 110 -8.22 -20.20 29.11
C GLN A 110 -7.02 -19.78 28.25
N THR A 111 -6.81 -20.48 27.14
CA THR A 111 -5.84 -20.11 26.10
C THR A 111 -6.46 -19.13 25.09
N PRO A 112 -5.71 -18.19 24.50
CA PRO A 112 -6.22 -17.31 23.45
C PRO A 112 -6.73 -18.09 22.23
N ILE A 113 -7.79 -17.59 21.58
CA ILE A 113 -8.28 -18.10 20.28
C ILE A 113 -7.60 -17.40 19.09
N ALA A 114 -7.10 -16.18 19.33
CA ALA A 114 -6.39 -15.36 18.36
C ALA A 114 -5.53 -14.31 19.09
N ILE A 115 -4.62 -13.68 18.35
CA ILE A 115 -3.83 -12.54 18.79
C ILE A 115 -4.23 -11.34 17.93
N LEU A 116 -4.72 -10.29 18.57
CA LEU A 116 -4.87 -8.98 17.96
C LEU A 116 -3.49 -8.34 17.83
N VAL A 117 -3.22 -7.72 16.69
CA VAL A 117 -2.02 -6.93 16.45
C VAL A 117 -2.46 -5.53 16.07
N ASN A 118 -2.19 -4.58 16.96
CA ASN A 118 -2.37 -3.15 16.70
C ASN A 118 -1.02 -2.57 16.35
N GLY A 119 -0.92 -1.81 15.26
CA GLY A 119 0.37 -1.35 14.76
C GLY A 119 0.35 0.02 14.08
N ARG A 120 1.56 0.51 13.83
CA ARG A 120 1.84 1.81 13.22
C ARG A 120 2.73 1.69 11.99
N GLY A 121 2.55 2.62 11.07
CA GLY A 121 3.36 2.80 9.87
C GLY A 121 3.29 1.66 8.86
N PHE A 122 4.00 1.84 7.74
CA PHE A 122 4.12 0.84 6.68
C PHE A 122 5.52 0.85 6.07
N GLY A 123 6.22 -0.28 6.22
CA GLY A 123 7.61 -0.46 5.80
C GLY A 123 8.57 -0.48 6.99
N HIS A 124 9.79 0.02 6.78
CA HIS A 124 10.91 -0.16 7.73
C HIS A 124 11.22 1.02 8.65
N GLY A 125 10.57 2.17 8.48
CA GLY A 125 10.79 3.33 9.35
C GLY A 125 12.16 4.02 9.24
N ARG A 126 13.16 3.38 8.61
CA ARG A 126 14.47 3.97 8.33
C ARG A 126 14.39 5.07 7.26
N GLY A 127 15.12 6.17 7.48
CA GLY A 127 15.22 7.28 6.55
C GLY A 127 13.90 8.03 6.34
N MET A 128 13.63 8.46 5.11
CA MET A 128 12.50 9.31 4.79
C MET A 128 11.16 8.57 4.80
N SER A 129 10.17 9.09 5.52
CA SER A 129 8.77 8.68 5.26
C SER A 129 8.26 9.40 4.01
N GLN A 130 7.65 8.67 3.08
CA GLN A 130 7.06 9.25 1.87
C GLN A 130 5.79 10.04 2.19
N TYR A 131 4.91 9.46 3.01
CA TYR A 131 3.77 10.19 3.54
C TYR A 131 4.21 11.32 4.46
N GLY A 132 5.26 11.14 5.26
CA GLY A 132 5.79 12.20 6.09
C GLY A 132 6.37 13.37 5.29
N ALA A 133 7.11 13.11 4.21
CA ALA A 133 7.55 14.13 3.26
C ALA A 133 6.37 14.89 2.64
N LEU A 134 5.28 14.20 2.29
CA LEU A 134 4.02 14.84 1.85
C LEU A 134 3.43 15.72 2.94
N GLY A 135 3.38 15.27 4.19
CA GLY A 135 2.87 16.04 5.33
C GLY A 135 3.71 17.29 5.60
N TRP A 136 5.03 17.15 5.68
CA TRP A 136 5.95 18.28 5.79
C TRP A 136 5.75 19.30 4.66
N ALA A 137 5.62 18.84 3.41
CA ALA A 137 5.37 19.72 2.27
C ALA A 137 3.98 20.39 2.31
N THR A 138 2.91 19.65 2.59
CA THR A 138 1.52 20.11 2.39
C THR A 138 0.82 20.65 3.63
N LYS A 139 1.29 20.30 4.84
CA LYS A 139 0.73 20.74 6.13
C LYS A 139 1.63 21.75 6.84
N PHE A 140 2.95 21.60 6.69
CA PHE A 140 3.95 22.44 7.34
C PHE A 140 4.74 23.34 6.37
N ASN A 141 4.37 23.34 5.08
CA ASN A 141 4.96 24.17 4.01
C ASN A 141 6.50 24.08 3.92
N LYS A 142 7.05 22.89 4.16
CA LYS A 142 8.50 22.66 4.10
C LYS A 142 9.02 22.57 2.67
N THR A 143 10.20 23.14 2.47
CA THR A 143 11.00 22.96 1.26
C THR A 143 11.57 21.54 1.19
N TRP A 144 11.91 21.07 -0.01
CA TRP A 144 12.48 19.74 -0.18
C TRP A 144 13.84 19.58 0.50
N GLN A 145 14.61 20.67 0.64
CA GLN A 145 15.86 20.70 1.39
C GLN A 145 15.64 20.50 2.89
N GLU A 146 14.66 21.19 3.50
CA GLU A 146 14.30 21.00 4.91
C GLU A 146 13.78 19.58 5.18
N ILE A 147 13.03 18.99 4.24
CA ILE A 147 12.56 17.60 4.32
C ILE A 147 13.76 16.64 4.34
N LEU A 148 14.72 16.80 3.43
CA LEU A 148 15.93 15.97 3.39
C LEU A 148 16.79 16.13 4.65
N ASP A 149 16.99 17.35 5.15
CA ASP A 149 17.75 17.62 6.38
C ASP A 149 17.10 16.99 7.61
N PHE A 150 15.77 17.04 7.71
CA PHE A 150 15.01 16.39 8.78
C PHE A 150 15.25 14.87 8.82
N TYR A 151 15.10 14.19 7.68
CA TYR A 151 15.19 12.72 7.60
C TYR A 151 16.62 12.17 7.54
N TYR A 152 17.55 12.91 6.94
CA TYR A 152 18.93 12.49 6.72
C TYR A 152 19.93 13.35 7.51
N GLY A 153 19.49 13.94 8.63
CA GLY A 153 20.32 14.80 9.47
C GLY A 153 21.65 14.15 9.88
N GLY A 154 22.72 14.94 9.85
CA GLY A 154 24.11 14.43 9.93
C GLY A 154 24.73 14.12 8.56
N THR A 155 23.97 14.30 7.47
CA THR A 155 24.46 14.31 6.09
C THR A 155 24.35 15.72 5.49
N THR A 156 24.95 15.93 4.32
CA THR A 156 24.93 17.21 3.61
C THR A 156 24.34 17.06 2.21
N LEU A 157 23.47 17.99 1.83
CA LEU A 157 22.97 18.10 0.47
C LEU A 157 24.05 18.74 -0.41
N SER A 158 24.36 18.09 -1.54
CA SER A 158 25.44 18.52 -2.44
C SER A 158 25.12 18.16 -3.89
N GLN A 159 25.83 18.74 -4.86
CA GLN A 159 25.81 18.24 -6.23
C GLN A 159 26.88 17.15 -6.45
N LEU A 160 26.63 16.32 -7.45
CA LEU A 160 27.63 15.45 -8.06
C LEU A 160 28.70 16.28 -8.76
N THR A 161 29.94 15.82 -8.70
CA THR A 161 31.11 16.41 -9.36
C THR A 161 31.81 15.37 -10.24
N GLU A 162 32.83 15.78 -10.99
CA GLU A 162 33.60 14.86 -11.83
C GLU A 162 34.25 13.70 -11.04
N THR A 163 34.57 13.92 -9.76
CA THR A 163 35.12 12.85 -8.90
C THR A 163 34.10 11.74 -8.59
N ASP A 164 32.80 11.99 -8.75
CA ASP A 164 31.75 10.97 -8.61
C ASP A 164 31.53 10.15 -9.89
N ALA A 165 32.25 10.40 -10.99
CA ALA A 165 32.08 9.66 -12.25
C ALA A 165 32.27 8.14 -12.09
N GLY A 166 33.05 7.71 -11.09
CA GLY A 166 33.18 6.29 -10.72
C GLY A 166 31.92 5.66 -10.10
N LEU A 167 31.01 6.46 -9.54
CA LEU A 167 29.71 5.97 -9.05
C LEU A 167 28.78 5.62 -10.21
N SER A 168 28.86 6.34 -11.33
CA SER A 168 28.06 6.08 -12.52
C SER A 168 28.93 6.23 -13.78
N PRO A 169 29.69 5.17 -14.16
CA PRO A 169 30.55 5.21 -15.34
C PRO A 169 29.78 5.66 -16.59
N GLY A 170 30.27 6.68 -17.27
CA GLY A 170 29.58 7.30 -18.42
C GLY A 170 28.24 7.97 -18.08
N GLY A 171 28.00 8.31 -16.81
CA GLY A 171 26.72 8.84 -16.30
C GLY A 171 25.61 7.79 -16.14
N LYS A 172 25.94 6.50 -16.29
CA LYS A 172 24.96 5.40 -16.31
C LYS A 172 25.00 4.53 -15.06
N ILE A 173 23.89 3.86 -14.78
CA ILE A 173 23.74 2.83 -13.75
C ILE A 173 23.12 1.57 -14.35
N THR A 174 23.29 0.43 -13.68
CA THR A 174 22.90 -0.90 -14.13
C THR A 174 21.88 -1.54 -13.18
N ILE A 175 20.74 -1.99 -13.72
CA ILE A 175 19.62 -2.55 -12.96
C ILE A 175 19.34 -3.97 -13.44
N ARG A 176 19.40 -4.97 -12.54
CA ARG A 176 18.93 -6.34 -12.80
C ARG A 176 17.40 -6.35 -12.87
N LEU A 177 16.85 -6.92 -13.95
CA LEU A 177 15.42 -7.08 -14.16
C LEU A 177 14.97 -8.48 -13.70
N THR A 178 14.53 -8.59 -12.45
CA THR A 178 14.30 -9.87 -11.77
C THR A 178 13.18 -10.71 -12.40
N THR A 179 12.20 -10.07 -13.03
CA THR A 179 11.12 -10.75 -13.78
C THR A 179 11.67 -11.62 -14.94
N LEU A 180 12.89 -11.34 -15.40
CA LEU A 180 13.57 -12.03 -16.50
C LEU A 180 14.70 -12.96 -16.02
N ASP A 181 14.84 -13.17 -14.71
CA ASP A 181 15.84 -14.08 -14.14
C ASP A 181 15.68 -15.52 -14.65
N GLY A 182 16.79 -16.11 -15.10
CA GLY A 182 16.83 -17.48 -15.66
C GLY A 182 16.16 -17.62 -17.03
N ARG A 183 15.90 -16.51 -17.74
CA ARG A 183 15.19 -16.51 -19.03
C ARG A 183 16.05 -15.91 -20.15
N GLN A 184 15.68 -16.25 -21.39
CA GLN A 184 16.19 -15.57 -22.59
C GLN A 184 15.88 -14.06 -22.54
N THR A 185 16.82 -13.23 -22.96
CA THR A 185 16.58 -11.80 -23.13
C THR A 185 15.95 -11.56 -24.49
N ALA A 186 14.66 -11.21 -24.53
CA ALA A 186 13.93 -10.97 -25.76
C ALA A 186 13.39 -9.53 -25.80
N ALA A 187 13.80 -8.80 -26.84
CA ALA A 187 13.52 -7.38 -27.04
C ALA A 187 12.83 -7.11 -28.38
N LEU A 188 12.01 -6.08 -28.44
CA LEU A 188 11.41 -5.53 -29.65
C LEU A 188 11.50 -4.01 -29.70
N SER A 189 11.34 -3.45 -30.90
CA SER A 189 11.18 -2.02 -31.16
C SER A 189 10.03 -1.84 -32.14
N ASP A 190 9.11 -0.93 -31.82
CA ASP A 190 7.93 -0.65 -32.63
C ASP A 190 8.28 -0.08 -34.01
N ASN A 191 9.35 0.73 -34.09
CA ASN A 191 9.81 1.37 -35.32
C ASN A 191 11.01 0.66 -35.97
N SER A 192 11.29 -0.59 -35.57
CA SER A 192 12.39 -1.41 -36.12
C SER A 192 13.77 -0.74 -36.01
N SER A 193 14.05 -0.13 -34.86
CA SER A 193 15.31 0.57 -34.57
C SER A 193 16.28 -0.20 -33.68
N LEU A 194 15.98 -1.45 -33.28
CA LEU A 194 16.90 -2.24 -32.45
C LEU A 194 18.20 -2.54 -33.18
N MET A 195 19.32 -2.40 -32.48
CA MET A 195 20.67 -2.71 -32.94
C MET A 195 21.36 -3.59 -31.89
N LEU A 196 22.24 -4.47 -32.36
CA LEU A 196 23.15 -5.24 -31.52
C LEU A 196 24.51 -4.52 -31.51
N ALA A 197 25.05 -4.21 -30.33
CA ALA A 197 26.27 -3.40 -30.22
C ALA A 197 27.49 -4.01 -30.93
N ASN A 198 27.57 -5.34 -30.96
CA ASN A 198 28.62 -6.12 -31.63
C ASN A 198 28.08 -6.88 -32.86
N ASP A 199 27.15 -6.28 -33.62
CA ASP A 199 26.68 -6.87 -34.89
C ASP A 199 27.83 -6.94 -35.90
N THR A 200 28.00 -8.09 -36.56
CA THR A 200 28.97 -8.30 -37.65
C THR A 200 28.64 -7.49 -38.90
N VAL A 201 27.42 -6.96 -39.00
CA VAL A 201 26.97 -6.00 -40.03
C VAL A 201 26.74 -4.64 -39.37
N PRO A 202 27.67 -3.67 -39.50
CA PRO A 202 27.54 -2.36 -38.87
C PRO A 202 26.24 -1.63 -39.21
N GLY A 203 25.54 -1.11 -38.19
CA GLY A 203 24.31 -0.34 -38.35
C GLY A 203 23.08 -1.15 -38.79
N ARG A 204 23.16 -2.49 -38.82
CA ARG A 204 21.99 -3.35 -39.08
C ARG A 204 20.93 -3.15 -38.01
N LYS A 205 19.68 -2.93 -38.45
CA LYS A 205 18.53 -2.71 -37.59
C LYS A 205 17.55 -3.88 -37.63
N TRP A 206 16.87 -4.08 -36.51
CA TRP A 206 15.92 -5.16 -36.26
C TRP A 206 14.64 -4.63 -35.62
N ALA A 207 13.56 -5.38 -35.79
CA ALA A 207 12.28 -5.15 -35.11
C ALA A 207 12.14 -5.96 -33.83
N ALA A 208 12.82 -7.12 -33.76
CA ALA A 208 13.01 -7.87 -32.53
C ALA A 208 14.36 -8.59 -32.52
N LEU A 209 14.93 -8.75 -31.32
CA LEU A 209 16.17 -9.48 -31.03
C LEU A 209 15.95 -10.43 -29.86
N VAL A 210 16.56 -11.62 -29.92
CA VAL A 210 16.55 -12.62 -28.84
C VAL A 210 17.97 -13.07 -28.58
N ALA A 211 18.40 -13.05 -27.31
CA ALA A 211 19.63 -13.66 -26.85
C ALA A 211 19.32 -14.89 -25.99
N ARG A 212 19.99 -16.01 -26.26
CA ARG A 212 20.07 -17.17 -25.36
C ARG A 212 21.53 -17.50 -25.11
N GLU A 213 21.89 -17.78 -23.87
CA GLU A 213 23.18 -18.36 -23.51
C GLU A 213 23.42 -19.69 -24.25
N LEU A 214 24.66 -19.94 -24.66
CA LEU A 214 25.09 -21.21 -25.23
C LEU A 214 25.26 -22.26 -24.11
N PRO A 215 24.63 -23.45 -24.20
CA PRO A 215 24.70 -24.45 -23.13
C PRO A 215 26.14 -24.87 -22.78
N GLY A 216 26.47 -24.92 -21.49
CA GLY A 216 27.79 -25.32 -21.01
C GLY A 216 28.87 -24.25 -21.24
N THR A 217 28.47 -22.99 -21.36
CA THR A 217 29.38 -21.85 -21.52
C THR A 217 29.06 -20.77 -20.47
N VAL A 218 30.04 -19.91 -20.19
CA VAL A 218 29.81 -18.70 -19.40
C VAL A 218 29.95 -17.50 -20.32
N ALA A 219 28.99 -16.58 -20.26
CA ALA A 219 29.00 -15.32 -21.00
C ALA A 219 29.11 -15.43 -22.53
N GLN A 220 28.56 -16.48 -23.14
CA GLN A 220 28.43 -16.58 -24.60
C GLN A 220 26.97 -16.71 -25.00
N TYR A 221 26.52 -15.89 -25.94
CA TYR A 221 25.11 -15.79 -26.32
C TYR A 221 24.93 -15.98 -27.82
N ARG A 222 23.99 -16.84 -28.21
CA ARG A 222 23.47 -16.89 -29.57
C ARG A 222 22.38 -15.84 -29.74
N ILE A 223 22.43 -15.11 -30.84
CA ILE A 223 21.52 -14.02 -31.16
C ILE A 223 20.66 -14.38 -32.37
N TRP A 224 19.37 -14.13 -32.26
CA TRP A 224 18.40 -14.22 -33.35
C TRP A 224 17.68 -12.89 -33.54
N GLY A 225 17.26 -12.61 -34.77
CA GLY A 225 16.64 -11.34 -35.17
C GLY A 225 15.37 -11.53 -35.97
N SER A 226 14.50 -10.52 -35.96
CA SER A 226 13.33 -10.43 -36.82
C SER A 226 13.12 -9.02 -37.34
N THR A 227 12.64 -8.90 -38.58
CA THR A 227 12.21 -7.65 -39.21
C THR A 227 10.75 -7.30 -38.92
N VAL A 228 10.04 -8.13 -38.14
CA VAL A 228 8.68 -7.87 -37.65
C VAL A 228 8.71 -7.80 -36.11
N PRO A 229 8.09 -6.79 -35.45
CA PRO A 229 8.06 -6.71 -33.99
C PRO A 229 7.25 -7.88 -33.42
N LYS A 230 7.89 -8.74 -32.61
CA LYS A 230 7.24 -9.87 -31.94
C LYS A 230 8.07 -10.39 -30.77
N CYS A 231 7.41 -11.10 -29.86
CA CYS A 231 8.04 -11.89 -28.82
C CYS A 231 8.23 -13.35 -29.26
N PRO A 232 9.27 -14.06 -28.80
CA PRO A 232 9.43 -15.49 -29.03
C PRO A 232 8.36 -16.28 -28.25
N VAL A 233 7.90 -17.40 -28.81
CA VAL A 233 6.96 -18.29 -28.12
C VAL A 233 7.74 -19.16 -27.13
N ALA A 234 7.35 -19.14 -25.85
CA ALA A 234 8.14 -19.75 -24.77
C ALA A 234 8.42 -21.26 -24.94
N ALA A 235 7.51 -22.00 -25.57
CA ALA A 235 7.64 -23.44 -25.82
C ALA A 235 8.36 -23.80 -27.13
N LYS A 236 8.95 -22.81 -27.83
CA LYS A 236 9.56 -22.97 -29.17
C LYS A 236 11.01 -22.48 -29.20
N THR A 237 11.75 -22.90 -30.22
CA THR A 237 12.99 -22.21 -30.58
C THR A 237 12.70 -20.81 -31.17
N PRO A 238 13.69 -19.92 -31.24
CA PRO A 238 13.53 -18.64 -31.93
C PRO A 238 13.21 -18.83 -33.42
N GLU A 239 13.81 -19.84 -34.08
CA GLU A 239 13.56 -20.19 -35.48
C GLU A 239 12.11 -20.67 -35.71
N GLU A 240 11.59 -21.54 -34.84
CA GLU A 240 10.18 -21.97 -34.85
C GLU A 240 9.19 -20.84 -34.51
N SER A 241 9.70 -19.76 -33.89
CA SER A 241 9.00 -18.48 -33.70
C SER A 241 9.22 -17.51 -34.87
N GLY A 242 9.93 -17.94 -35.92
CA GLY A 242 10.22 -17.19 -37.15
C GLY A 242 11.29 -16.09 -36.99
N PHE A 243 12.23 -16.23 -36.07
CA PHE A 243 13.44 -15.41 -36.02
C PHE A 243 14.54 -16.07 -36.86
N VAL A 244 15.47 -15.28 -37.40
CA VAL A 244 16.64 -15.76 -38.15
C VAL A 244 17.90 -15.66 -37.27
N LEU A 245 18.82 -16.61 -37.42
CA LEU A 245 20.11 -16.57 -36.74
C LEU A 245 20.93 -15.36 -37.19
N VAL A 246 21.54 -14.63 -36.24
CA VAL A 246 22.27 -13.38 -36.48
C VAL A 246 23.78 -13.58 -36.32
N THR A 247 24.20 -13.98 -35.14
CA THR A 247 25.60 -14.24 -34.75
C THR A 247 25.63 -14.87 -33.35
N ASP A 248 26.77 -15.43 -32.96
CA ASP A 248 27.11 -15.62 -31.55
C ASP A 248 27.93 -14.41 -31.06
N VAL A 249 27.82 -14.05 -29.78
CA VAL A 249 28.59 -12.97 -29.13
C VAL A 249 29.17 -13.44 -27.79
N ALA A 250 30.38 -12.96 -27.47
CA ALA A 250 31.02 -13.17 -26.18
C ALA A 250 30.78 -11.99 -25.21
N THR A 251 31.02 -12.25 -23.92
CA THR A 251 30.85 -11.39 -22.73
C THR A 251 29.42 -10.94 -22.44
N SER A 252 28.72 -10.30 -23.38
CA SER A 252 27.32 -9.88 -23.20
C SER A 252 26.65 -9.56 -24.53
N ALA A 253 25.32 -9.76 -24.57
CA ALA A 253 24.50 -9.34 -25.71
C ALA A 253 23.82 -8.00 -25.41
N VAL A 254 24.39 -6.90 -25.91
CA VAL A 254 23.87 -5.54 -25.67
C VAL A 254 22.98 -5.09 -26.83
N PHE A 255 21.71 -4.80 -26.51
CA PHE A 255 20.70 -4.24 -27.38
C PHE A 255 20.53 -2.74 -27.12
N SER A 256 20.47 -1.95 -28.19
CA SER A 256 20.21 -0.51 -28.19
C SER A 256 19.20 -0.13 -29.26
N THR A 257 18.63 1.07 -29.19
CA THR A 257 17.96 1.76 -30.31
C THR A 257 18.81 2.96 -30.74
N THR A 258 18.40 3.63 -31.82
CA THR A 258 19.06 4.87 -32.27
C THR A 258 19.02 6.01 -31.26
N LEU A 259 18.12 5.96 -30.26
CA LEU A 259 18.01 6.99 -29.21
C LEU A 259 18.41 6.48 -27.81
N SER A 260 18.87 5.23 -27.65
CA SER A 260 19.27 4.65 -26.36
C SER A 260 20.32 5.49 -25.61
N ASP A 261 21.18 6.20 -26.32
CA ASP A 261 22.29 6.98 -25.75
C ASP A 261 22.09 8.49 -25.81
N ASP A 262 20.96 9.00 -26.31
CA ASP A 262 20.71 10.44 -26.43
C ASP A 262 20.08 11.02 -25.15
N PRO A 263 20.77 11.93 -24.41
CA PRO A 263 20.21 12.56 -23.22
C PRO A 263 19.24 13.71 -23.53
N THR A 264 19.19 14.18 -24.78
CA THR A 264 18.49 15.41 -25.17
C THR A 264 17.11 15.14 -25.75
N THR A 265 16.89 13.98 -26.37
CA THR A 265 15.56 13.62 -26.86
C THR A 265 14.66 13.13 -25.73
N ALA A 266 13.46 13.70 -25.68
CA ALA A 266 12.34 13.07 -24.99
C ALA A 266 11.94 11.81 -25.79
N VAL A 267 12.66 10.71 -25.57
CA VAL A 267 12.41 9.43 -26.25
C VAL A 267 10.93 9.08 -26.09
N VAL A 268 10.22 9.06 -27.22
CA VAL A 268 8.84 8.59 -27.27
C VAL A 268 8.84 7.06 -27.17
N PRO A 269 7.82 6.42 -26.57
CA PRO A 269 7.95 5.01 -26.17
C PRO A 269 8.18 4.00 -27.32
N ASN A 270 7.87 4.36 -28.57
CA ASN A 270 8.16 3.56 -29.76
C ASN A 270 9.65 3.55 -30.16
N ASP A 271 10.45 4.48 -29.65
CA ASP A 271 11.92 4.52 -29.76
C ASP A 271 12.63 3.81 -28.57
N MET A 272 11.86 3.31 -27.60
CA MET A 272 12.38 2.57 -26.44
C MET A 272 12.50 1.06 -26.72
N ILE A 273 13.25 0.36 -25.88
CA ILE A 273 13.39 -1.10 -25.96
C ILE A 273 12.23 -1.75 -25.21
N GLY A 274 11.33 -2.42 -25.92
CA GLY A 274 10.27 -3.25 -25.35
C GLY A 274 10.77 -4.65 -25.02
N LEU A 275 10.81 -5.05 -23.74
CA LEU A 275 11.15 -6.40 -23.32
C LEU A 275 9.91 -7.27 -23.15
N CYS A 276 10.00 -8.49 -23.66
CA CYS A 276 8.97 -9.51 -23.60
C CYS A 276 8.93 -10.17 -22.21
N GLU A 277 7.88 -9.90 -21.44
CA GLU A 277 7.68 -10.48 -20.10
C GLU A 277 7.05 -11.88 -20.16
N PRO A 278 7.24 -12.74 -19.14
CA PRO A 278 6.69 -14.10 -19.12
C PRO A 278 5.16 -14.17 -19.17
N SER A 279 4.48 -13.09 -18.76
CA SER A 279 3.02 -12.90 -18.82
C SER A 279 2.49 -12.64 -20.23
N GLY A 280 3.36 -12.46 -21.24
CA GLY A 280 2.99 -12.05 -22.60
C GLY A 280 2.92 -10.53 -22.79
N SER A 281 3.04 -9.76 -21.70
CA SER A 281 3.17 -8.30 -21.71
C SER A 281 4.51 -7.83 -22.26
N VAL A 282 4.58 -6.56 -22.65
CA VAL A 282 5.82 -5.92 -23.13
C VAL A 282 6.10 -4.68 -22.32
N ARG A 283 7.24 -4.62 -21.63
CA ARG A 283 7.65 -3.47 -20.81
C ARG A 283 8.79 -2.70 -21.47
N TYR A 284 8.64 -1.39 -21.57
CA TYR A 284 9.53 -0.52 -22.32
C TYR A 284 10.53 0.16 -21.39
N TYR A 285 11.79 0.18 -21.80
CA TYR A 285 12.90 0.72 -21.04
C TYR A 285 13.71 1.74 -21.85
N ARG A 286 14.18 2.79 -21.16
CA ARG A 286 15.20 3.73 -21.67
C ARG A 286 16.59 3.10 -21.61
N GLY A 287 17.56 3.73 -22.26
CA GLY A 287 18.93 3.23 -22.30
C GLY A 287 19.06 1.95 -23.12
N THR A 288 19.93 1.06 -22.67
CA THR A 288 20.27 -0.22 -23.33
C THR A 288 19.84 -1.40 -22.47
N ILE A 289 19.67 -2.57 -23.09
CA ILE A 289 19.46 -3.84 -22.39
C ILE A 289 20.62 -4.78 -22.70
N ALA A 290 21.17 -5.44 -21.68
CA ALA A 290 22.18 -6.47 -21.82
C ALA A 290 21.66 -7.83 -21.33
N ALA A 291 21.93 -8.90 -22.08
CA ALA A 291 21.98 -10.26 -21.54
C ALA A 291 23.36 -10.48 -20.93
N VAL A 292 23.41 -10.86 -19.65
CA VAL A 292 24.62 -11.13 -18.86
C VAL A 292 24.41 -12.33 -17.96
N ASN A 293 25.49 -12.97 -17.50
CA ASN A 293 25.44 -14.04 -16.49
C ASN A 293 26.62 -13.89 -15.53
N GLY A 294 26.49 -14.48 -14.34
CA GLY A 294 27.60 -14.66 -13.41
C GLY A 294 28.22 -16.06 -13.49
N THR A 295 27.41 -17.06 -13.83
CA THR A 295 27.75 -18.49 -13.92
C THR A 295 26.94 -19.17 -15.03
N ASP A 296 27.33 -20.38 -15.45
CA ASP A 296 26.62 -21.18 -16.48
C ASP A 296 25.16 -21.45 -16.05
N GLY A 297 24.21 -21.14 -16.94
CA GLY A 297 22.77 -21.26 -16.68
C GLY A 297 22.16 -20.10 -15.89
N GLU A 298 22.97 -19.16 -15.39
CA GLU A 298 22.51 -18.02 -14.57
C GLU A 298 22.18 -16.78 -15.42
N ASN A 299 21.28 -16.92 -16.39
CA ASN A 299 20.87 -15.83 -17.28
C ASN A 299 20.22 -14.67 -16.49
N ARG A 300 20.75 -13.45 -16.70
CA ARG A 300 20.24 -12.19 -16.16
C ARG A 300 20.00 -11.20 -17.30
N THR A 301 18.92 -10.43 -17.19
CA THR A 301 18.73 -9.24 -18.02
C THR A 301 19.06 -8.00 -17.21
N VAL A 302 19.89 -7.11 -17.75
CA VAL A 302 20.29 -5.84 -17.11
C VAL A 302 19.90 -4.66 -17.99
N ASN A 303 19.22 -3.67 -17.42
CA ASN A 303 18.99 -2.38 -18.06
C ASN A 303 20.07 -1.38 -17.65
N THR A 304 20.67 -0.69 -18.62
CA THR A 304 21.76 0.27 -18.42
C THR A 304 21.40 1.61 -19.04
N LEU A 305 21.21 2.62 -18.19
CA LEU A 305 20.65 3.94 -18.54
C LEU A 305 21.17 5.03 -17.59
N ARG A 306 20.89 6.30 -17.88
CA ARG A 306 21.32 7.41 -16.99
C ARG A 306 20.52 7.42 -15.69
N VAL A 307 21.14 7.90 -14.61
CA VAL A 307 20.49 7.89 -13.28
C VAL A 307 19.14 8.64 -13.30
N ASP A 308 19.05 9.81 -13.92
CA ASP A 308 17.80 10.58 -13.99
C ASP A 308 16.75 9.98 -14.95
N GLU A 309 17.17 9.16 -15.92
CA GLU A 309 16.24 8.37 -16.76
C GLU A 309 15.63 7.22 -15.95
N TYR A 310 16.45 6.52 -15.15
CA TYR A 310 16.00 5.50 -14.20
C TYR A 310 15.01 6.07 -13.17
N LEU A 311 15.27 7.26 -12.63
CA LEU A 311 14.38 7.90 -11.67
C LEU A 311 12.96 8.13 -12.23
N ARG A 312 12.78 8.31 -13.55
CA ARG A 312 11.44 8.43 -14.16
C ARG A 312 10.62 7.15 -14.04
N GLY A 313 11.29 6.00 -13.98
CA GLY A 313 10.68 4.69 -13.72
C GLY A 313 10.54 4.34 -12.23
N VAL A 314 11.16 5.11 -11.32
CA VAL A 314 11.14 4.86 -9.86
C VAL A 314 10.27 5.85 -9.10
N VAL A 315 10.49 7.16 -9.23
CA VAL A 315 9.79 8.18 -8.42
C VAL A 315 8.25 8.05 -8.49
N PRO A 316 7.60 7.86 -9.66
CA PRO A 316 6.14 7.65 -9.72
C PRO A 316 5.66 6.24 -9.28
N ARG A 317 6.57 5.33 -8.92
CA ARG A 317 6.26 4.01 -8.34
C ARG A 317 6.36 4.00 -6.82
N GLU A 318 7.26 4.82 -6.28
CA GLU A 318 7.42 5.01 -4.85
C GLU A 318 6.37 6.01 -4.33
N SER A 319 6.32 7.22 -4.91
CA SER A 319 5.44 8.32 -4.47
C SER A 319 4.44 8.71 -5.57
N PRO A 320 3.12 8.76 -5.29
CA PRO A 320 2.09 9.13 -6.28
C PRO A 320 2.34 10.49 -6.95
N ALA A 321 2.42 10.50 -8.29
CA ALA A 321 2.75 11.72 -9.03
C ALA A 321 1.73 12.88 -8.83
N SER A 322 0.48 12.56 -8.51
CA SER A 322 -0.56 13.55 -8.17
C SER A 322 -0.29 14.33 -6.89
N TRP A 323 0.64 13.88 -6.04
CA TRP A 323 1.14 14.68 -4.91
C TRP A 323 1.82 15.97 -5.37
N GLY A 324 2.34 16.02 -6.60
CA GLY A 324 2.92 17.23 -7.17
C GLY A 324 1.94 18.41 -7.24
N ASP A 325 0.63 18.14 -7.35
CA ASP A 325 -0.42 19.16 -7.43
C ASP A 325 -1.04 19.46 -6.04
N ALA A 326 -0.76 18.63 -5.04
CA ALA A 326 -1.39 18.69 -3.71
C ALA A 326 -1.05 19.99 -2.97
N ALA A 327 -2.04 20.53 -2.25
CA ALA A 327 -1.96 21.80 -1.53
C ALA A 327 -1.42 22.94 -2.40
N ASN A 328 -2.06 23.18 -3.56
CA ASN A 328 -1.69 24.22 -4.53
C ASN A 328 -0.24 24.09 -5.03
N GLY A 329 0.22 22.85 -5.26
CA GLY A 329 1.57 22.55 -5.75
C GLY A 329 2.65 22.41 -4.66
N ALA A 330 2.33 22.64 -3.38
CA ALA A 330 3.31 22.49 -2.29
C ALA A 330 3.86 21.05 -2.18
N GLY A 331 3.01 20.04 -2.45
CA GLY A 331 3.41 18.63 -2.44
C GLY A 331 4.49 18.24 -3.46
N MET A 332 4.80 19.11 -4.44
CA MET A 332 5.97 18.96 -5.31
C MET A 332 7.30 18.89 -4.51
N ASN A 333 7.37 19.50 -3.33
CA ASN A 333 8.55 19.39 -2.47
C ASN A 333 8.78 17.96 -1.95
N ALA A 334 7.72 17.18 -1.72
CA ALA A 334 7.84 15.76 -1.38
C ALA A 334 8.42 14.96 -2.56
N LEU A 335 7.94 15.21 -3.79
CA LEU A 335 8.47 14.55 -4.99
C LEU A 335 9.95 14.92 -5.26
N ARG A 336 10.35 16.17 -5.01
CA ARG A 336 11.76 16.61 -5.12
C ARG A 336 12.65 15.92 -4.07
N ALA A 337 12.19 15.82 -2.82
CA ALA A 337 12.90 15.06 -1.79
C ALA A 337 13.01 13.57 -2.18
N GLN A 338 11.93 12.96 -2.69
CA GLN A 338 11.92 11.58 -3.18
C GLN A 338 12.90 11.37 -4.34
N ALA A 339 13.02 12.32 -5.27
CA ALA A 339 14.00 12.24 -6.36
C ALA A 339 15.45 12.23 -5.84
N VAL A 340 15.81 13.10 -4.88
CA VAL A 340 17.17 13.14 -4.30
C VAL A 340 17.47 11.91 -3.43
N ALA A 341 16.50 11.45 -2.64
CA ALA A 341 16.61 10.21 -1.88
C ALA A 341 16.77 8.99 -2.80
N ALA A 342 15.98 8.90 -3.87
CA ALA A 342 16.11 7.81 -4.84
C ALA A 342 17.45 7.88 -5.59
N ARG A 343 17.93 9.08 -5.95
CA ARG A 343 19.22 9.28 -6.63
C ARG A 343 20.40 8.84 -5.75
N SER A 344 20.42 9.25 -4.48
CA SER A 344 21.53 8.97 -3.56
C SER A 344 21.55 7.48 -3.18
N TYR A 345 20.38 6.85 -3.00
CA TYR A 345 20.26 5.39 -2.83
C TYR A 345 20.81 4.64 -4.05
N ALA A 346 20.41 5.04 -5.26
CA ALA A 346 20.88 4.41 -6.50
C ALA A 346 22.39 4.55 -6.70
N LEU A 347 22.96 5.72 -6.36
CA LEU A 347 24.38 6.00 -6.54
C LEU A 347 25.30 5.43 -5.45
N SER A 348 24.78 5.17 -4.25
CA SER A 348 25.51 4.52 -3.14
C SER A 348 25.45 2.98 -3.15
N SER A 349 24.49 2.39 -3.86
CA SER A 349 24.29 0.93 -3.95
C SER A 349 25.38 0.22 -4.75
N ASN A 350 25.60 -1.07 -4.50
CA ASN A 350 26.45 -1.94 -5.32
C ASN A 350 26.07 -3.41 -5.10
N GLY A 351 24.86 -3.80 -5.54
CA GLY A 351 24.23 -5.06 -5.14
C GLY A 351 24.82 -6.34 -5.75
N TYR A 352 25.35 -6.27 -6.98
CA TYR A 352 25.80 -7.44 -7.75
C TYR A 352 27.08 -7.09 -8.54
N SER A 353 27.86 -8.11 -8.91
CA SER A 353 29.05 -7.94 -9.78
C SER A 353 28.72 -7.42 -11.18
N TYR A 354 27.50 -7.67 -11.66
CA TYR A 354 27.01 -7.29 -13.00
C TYR A 354 25.93 -6.19 -12.99
N ALA A 355 25.43 -5.80 -11.81
CA ALA A 355 24.35 -4.82 -11.68
C ALA A 355 24.44 -4.06 -10.35
N LYS A 356 24.23 -2.74 -10.41
CA LYS A 356 24.26 -1.88 -9.22
C LYS A 356 23.03 -2.08 -8.33
N LEU A 357 21.88 -2.32 -8.96
CA LEU A 357 20.54 -2.36 -8.36
C LEU A 357 19.69 -3.51 -8.95
N CYS A 358 18.48 -3.67 -8.42
CA CYS A 358 17.41 -4.55 -8.87
C CYS A 358 16.10 -3.76 -9.04
N ASP A 359 15.09 -4.33 -9.69
CA ASP A 359 13.81 -3.70 -10.01
C ASP A 359 12.69 -3.89 -8.95
N THR A 360 13.00 -4.56 -7.83
CA THR A 360 12.07 -4.90 -6.73
C THR A 360 12.21 -3.97 -5.52
N GLN A 361 11.29 -4.11 -4.55
CA GLN A 361 11.35 -3.46 -3.23
C GLN A 361 12.60 -3.82 -2.39
N ASP A 362 13.38 -4.84 -2.78
CA ASP A 362 14.68 -5.12 -2.16
C ASP A 362 15.72 -4.03 -2.51
N CYS A 363 15.50 -3.34 -3.63
CA CYS A 363 16.26 -2.19 -4.08
C CYS A 363 15.36 -0.94 -4.11
N GLN A 364 14.66 -0.72 -5.22
CA GLN A 364 13.62 0.30 -5.44
C GLN A 364 12.68 -0.21 -6.54
N VAL A 365 11.40 0.16 -6.51
CA VAL A 365 10.42 -0.31 -7.51
C VAL A 365 10.66 0.38 -8.86
N TYR A 366 11.33 -0.30 -9.77
CA TYR A 366 11.64 0.22 -11.10
C TYR A 366 10.64 -0.27 -12.15
N GLY A 367 9.66 0.56 -12.47
CA GLY A 367 8.56 0.20 -13.36
C GLY A 367 8.89 0.15 -14.86
N GLY A 368 10.08 0.62 -15.26
CA GLY A 368 10.35 1.01 -16.65
C GLY A 368 9.55 2.26 -17.06
N ALA A 369 9.54 2.56 -18.36
CA ALA A 369 8.97 3.79 -18.91
C ALA A 369 7.57 3.63 -19.52
N ALA A 370 7.22 2.44 -20.03
CA ALA A 370 5.87 2.13 -20.53
C ALA A 370 5.56 0.61 -20.46
N LEU A 371 4.31 0.23 -20.66
CA LEU A 371 3.82 -1.15 -20.66
C LEU A 371 2.77 -1.38 -21.76
N ARG A 372 2.72 -2.59 -22.31
CA ARG A 372 1.55 -3.18 -22.99
C ARG A 372 1.19 -4.51 -22.34
N ASP A 373 -0.10 -4.83 -22.35
CA ASP A 373 -0.64 -6.15 -21.96
C ASP A 373 -0.23 -7.27 -22.92
N LYS A 374 0.02 -6.94 -24.19
CA LYS A 374 0.51 -7.82 -25.26
C LYS A 374 1.19 -7.02 -26.37
N VAL A 375 1.90 -7.66 -27.30
CA VAL A 375 2.71 -7.00 -28.35
C VAL A 375 1.89 -5.97 -29.16
N ASP A 376 0.70 -6.38 -29.62
CA ASP A 376 -0.28 -5.58 -30.37
C ASP A 376 -1.25 -4.79 -29.46
N GLY A 377 -0.99 -4.78 -28.15
CA GLY A 377 -1.82 -4.13 -27.14
C GLY A 377 -1.66 -2.62 -27.11
N LYS A 378 -2.52 -1.94 -26.33
CA LYS A 378 -2.42 -0.49 -26.16
C LYS A 378 -1.26 -0.15 -25.23
N LEU A 379 -0.36 0.72 -25.71
CA LEU A 379 0.71 1.28 -24.88
C LEU A 379 0.14 2.18 -23.76
N THR A 380 0.64 1.95 -22.54
CA THR A 380 0.43 2.80 -21.36
C THR A 380 1.78 3.33 -20.88
N VAL A 381 1.96 4.64 -20.90
CA VAL A 381 3.16 5.30 -20.34
C VAL A 381 3.13 5.21 -18.81
N LEU A 382 4.28 4.92 -18.20
CA LEU A 382 4.45 4.73 -16.76
C LEU A 382 5.19 5.89 -16.06
N GLU A 383 5.85 6.76 -16.84
CA GLU A 383 6.42 8.04 -16.37
C GLU A 383 5.33 9.11 -16.25
N ASP A 384 5.53 10.10 -15.36
CA ASP A 384 4.62 11.24 -15.18
C ASP A 384 5.37 12.58 -15.26
N LEU A 385 4.75 13.59 -15.88
CA LEU A 385 5.35 14.91 -16.06
C LEU A 385 5.68 15.61 -14.74
N ARG A 386 4.88 15.38 -13.68
CA ARG A 386 5.07 16.00 -12.35
C ARG A 386 6.30 15.43 -11.67
N THR A 387 6.49 14.11 -11.70
CA THR A 387 7.71 13.47 -11.18
C THR A 387 8.92 13.79 -12.05
N ASN A 388 8.76 13.90 -13.38
CA ASN A 388 9.85 14.29 -14.28
C ASN A 388 10.32 15.73 -14.01
N ALA A 389 9.41 16.65 -13.68
CA ALA A 389 9.76 18.00 -13.22
C ALA A 389 10.54 17.95 -11.90
N ALA A 390 10.08 17.20 -10.89
CA ALA A 390 10.80 17.04 -9.63
C ALA A 390 12.21 16.45 -9.77
N ILE A 391 12.40 15.49 -10.69
CA ILE A 391 13.71 14.91 -11.03
C ILE A 391 14.61 15.97 -11.66
N THR A 392 14.09 16.73 -12.63
CA THR A 392 14.82 17.79 -13.34
C THR A 392 15.23 18.94 -12.41
N ASP A 393 14.30 19.43 -11.57
CA ASP A 393 14.53 20.48 -10.57
C ASP A 393 15.64 20.11 -9.57
N THR A 394 15.87 18.80 -9.36
CA THR A 394 16.87 18.27 -8.43
C THR A 394 18.03 17.57 -9.14
N SER A 395 18.18 17.77 -10.46
CA SER A 395 19.23 17.12 -11.26
C SER A 395 20.61 17.25 -10.61
N GLY A 396 21.30 16.12 -10.46
CA GLY A 396 22.63 16.04 -9.86
C GLY A 396 22.71 16.24 -8.34
N PHE A 397 21.61 16.53 -7.62
CA PHE A 397 21.65 16.65 -6.16
C PHE A 397 21.61 15.28 -5.46
N VAL A 398 22.48 15.12 -4.47
CA VAL A 398 22.67 13.92 -3.64
C VAL A 398 23.00 14.26 -2.18
N MET A 399 22.69 13.34 -1.28
CA MET A 399 23.08 13.42 0.14
C MET A 399 24.44 12.74 0.37
N ARG A 400 25.33 13.38 1.15
CA ARG A 400 26.67 12.88 1.51
C ARG A 400 26.88 12.79 3.01
N ASP A 401 27.55 11.74 3.47
CA ASP A 401 28.04 11.65 4.85
C ASP A 401 29.18 12.64 5.13
N ALA A 402 29.63 12.70 6.39
CA ALA A 402 30.71 13.59 6.84
C ALA A 402 32.08 13.29 6.19
N THR A 403 32.25 12.17 5.48
CA THR A 403 33.46 11.84 4.70
C THR A 403 33.38 12.33 3.26
N GLY A 404 32.24 12.87 2.83
CA GLY A 404 31.99 13.30 1.45
C GLY A 404 31.49 12.17 0.52
N LYS A 405 31.21 10.98 1.04
CA LYS A 405 30.69 9.87 0.25
C LYS A 405 29.17 9.97 0.12
N VAL A 406 28.63 9.66 -1.07
CA VAL A 406 27.17 9.56 -1.29
C VAL A 406 26.58 8.48 -0.39
N VAL A 407 25.58 8.84 0.41
CA VAL A 407 24.99 8.00 1.46
C VAL A 407 23.79 7.20 0.93
N ARG A 408 23.54 6.02 1.52
CA ARG A 408 22.36 5.20 1.21
C ARG A 408 21.12 5.75 1.93
N THR A 409 20.45 6.69 1.26
CA THR A 409 19.20 7.31 1.69
C THR A 409 18.01 6.36 1.52
N GLU A 410 17.81 5.49 2.50
CA GLU A 410 16.61 4.66 2.58
C GLU A 410 15.34 5.51 2.77
N PHE A 411 14.18 4.95 2.39
CA PHE A 411 12.87 5.57 2.58
C PHE A 411 11.78 4.50 2.75
N THR A 412 10.68 4.86 3.39
CA THR A 412 9.57 3.97 3.79
C THR A 412 8.24 4.58 3.35
N SER A 413 7.14 3.81 3.30
CA SER A 413 5.82 4.39 2.98
C SER A 413 5.37 5.35 4.09
N SER A 414 5.15 4.82 5.30
CA SER A 414 4.94 5.59 6.53
C SER A 414 5.86 5.04 7.63
N ASN A 415 6.34 5.91 8.54
CA ASN A 415 7.17 5.49 9.67
C ASN A 415 6.39 5.38 10.99
N GLY A 416 5.07 5.62 10.98
CA GLY A 416 4.22 5.52 12.17
C GLY A 416 4.21 6.77 13.05
N GLY A 417 4.83 7.87 12.61
CA GLY A 417 5.05 9.10 13.39
C GLY A 417 6.41 9.19 14.08
N ARG A 418 7.34 8.26 13.82
CA ARG A 418 8.74 8.34 14.27
C ARG A 418 9.67 7.54 13.35
N THR A 419 10.80 8.12 12.96
CA THR A 419 11.86 7.35 12.26
C THR A 419 12.41 6.26 13.18
N ALA A 420 12.68 5.07 12.64
CA ALA A 420 13.12 3.92 13.43
C ALA A 420 14.44 4.18 14.20
N GLY A 421 15.33 4.99 13.63
CA GLY A 421 16.64 5.32 14.19
C GLY A 421 17.66 4.20 13.95
N THR A 422 18.57 4.39 12.99
CA THR A 422 19.65 3.44 12.67
C THR A 422 20.82 4.19 12.04
N THR A 423 20.90 4.23 10.71
CA THR A 423 21.87 5.03 9.93
C THR A 423 21.60 6.53 10.07
N PHE A 424 20.33 6.90 10.23
CA PHE A 424 19.88 8.28 10.43
C PHE A 424 19.26 8.46 11.82
N PRO A 425 19.26 9.68 12.38
CA PRO A 425 18.75 9.96 13.72
C PRO A 425 17.28 9.56 13.94
N VAL A 426 16.95 9.25 15.19
CA VAL A 426 15.56 9.19 15.65
C VAL A 426 14.95 10.59 15.57
N ARG A 427 13.76 10.69 14.98
CA ARG A 427 12.97 11.90 14.83
C ARG A 427 11.49 11.58 15.01
N ILE A 428 10.80 12.37 15.85
CA ILE A 428 9.33 12.42 15.87
C ILE A 428 8.89 13.09 14.56
N ASP A 429 7.96 12.48 13.85
CA ASP A 429 7.59 12.85 12.48
C ASP A 429 6.15 13.35 12.41
N ASP A 430 5.97 14.63 12.79
CA ASP A 430 4.68 15.32 12.71
C ASP A 430 4.15 15.38 11.27
N GLY A 431 5.04 15.35 10.26
CA GLY A 431 4.67 15.21 8.85
C GLY A 431 3.91 13.92 8.61
N ASP A 432 4.44 12.78 9.06
CA ASP A 432 3.81 11.46 8.87
C ASP A 432 2.46 11.39 9.59
N VAL A 433 2.38 11.93 10.80
CA VAL A 433 1.15 12.02 11.59
C VAL A 433 0.08 12.88 10.91
N ALA A 434 0.47 13.98 10.26
CA ALA A 434 -0.46 14.93 9.63
C ALA A 434 -0.84 14.58 8.19
N ALA A 435 -0.17 13.63 7.54
CA ALA A 435 -0.35 13.32 6.13
C ALA A 435 -1.57 12.44 5.85
N ASP A 436 -1.60 11.22 6.41
CA ASP A 436 -2.56 10.17 6.06
C ASP A 436 -2.69 9.15 7.21
N ALA A 437 -3.89 9.07 7.81
CA ALA A 437 -4.11 8.19 8.96
C ALA A 437 -4.24 6.70 8.59
N ALA A 438 -4.40 6.33 7.31
CA ALA A 438 -4.59 4.95 6.89
C ALA A 438 -3.29 4.17 6.70
N GLU A 439 -2.20 4.86 6.40
CA GLU A 439 -0.86 4.28 6.43
C GLU A 439 -0.16 4.45 7.79
N LEU A 440 -0.62 5.42 8.60
CA LEU A 440 -0.12 5.66 9.95
C LEU A 440 -0.51 4.56 10.96
N GLN A 441 -1.73 4.00 10.87
CA GLN A 441 -2.28 3.06 11.86
C GLN A 441 -2.99 1.87 11.21
N TRP A 442 -2.73 0.67 11.71
CA TRP A 442 -3.32 -0.56 11.20
C TRP A 442 -3.65 -1.56 12.31
N THR A 443 -4.62 -2.42 12.01
CA THR A 443 -5.13 -3.48 12.89
C THR A 443 -5.11 -4.78 12.10
N ASN A 444 -4.74 -5.89 12.73
CA ASN A 444 -4.70 -7.22 12.11
C ASN A 444 -4.97 -8.31 13.17
N VAL A 445 -5.42 -9.49 12.76
CA VAL A 445 -5.66 -10.64 13.64
C VAL A 445 -4.90 -11.87 13.15
N ILE A 446 -4.22 -12.56 14.06
CA ILE A 446 -3.55 -13.84 13.79
C ILE A 446 -4.27 -14.92 14.60
N SER A 447 -4.90 -15.90 13.96
CA SER A 447 -5.60 -16.98 14.68
C SER A 447 -4.61 -17.90 15.41
N LYS A 448 -5.05 -18.47 16.53
CA LYS A 448 -4.31 -19.51 17.28
C LYS A 448 -3.79 -20.60 16.34
N SER A 449 -4.67 -21.12 15.48
CA SER A 449 -4.35 -22.19 14.53
C SER A 449 -3.25 -21.82 13.53
N ALA A 450 -3.14 -20.54 13.12
CA ALA A 450 -2.09 -20.08 12.23
C ALA A 450 -0.72 -20.06 12.92
N ILE A 451 -0.69 -19.67 14.21
CA ILE A 451 0.53 -19.67 15.03
C ILE A 451 0.98 -21.10 15.33
N GLU A 452 0.09 -21.96 15.84
CA GLU A 452 0.40 -23.35 16.19
C GLU A 452 0.80 -24.18 14.97
N LYS A 453 0.19 -23.94 13.80
CA LYS A 453 0.61 -24.56 12.53
C LYS A 453 2.00 -24.10 12.07
N LYS A 454 2.36 -22.85 12.36
CA LYS A 454 3.66 -22.28 11.97
C LYS A 454 4.79 -22.70 12.92
N TYR A 455 4.47 -22.88 14.20
CA TYR A 455 5.39 -23.22 15.28
C TYR A 455 4.86 -24.37 16.14
N PRO A 456 4.72 -25.59 15.60
CA PRO A 456 4.19 -26.73 16.35
C PRO A 456 5.03 -27.08 17.59
N GLU A 457 6.29 -26.64 17.66
CA GLU A 457 7.18 -26.85 18.80
C GLU A 457 6.72 -26.16 20.09
N ILE A 458 5.84 -25.15 20.03
CA ILE A 458 5.34 -24.47 21.25
C ILE A 458 4.24 -25.27 21.96
N GLY A 459 3.65 -26.28 21.31
CA GLY A 459 2.43 -26.93 21.79
C GLY A 459 1.22 -26.01 21.64
N VAL A 460 0.42 -25.86 22.70
CA VAL A 460 -0.78 -25.02 22.69
C VAL A 460 -0.40 -23.56 23.00
N LEU A 461 -0.83 -22.60 22.20
CA LEU A 461 -0.57 -21.17 22.41
C LEU A 461 -1.11 -20.67 23.75
N VAL A 462 -0.25 -19.98 24.52
CA VAL A 462 -0.57 -19.35 25.81
C VAL A 462 -0.54 -17.83 25.72
N SER A 463 0.51 -17.25 25.13
CA SER A 463 0.62 -15.80 24.94
C SER A 463 1.56 -15.43 23.79
N VAL A 464 1.42 -14.21 23.30
CA VAL A 464 2.46 -13.52 22.52
C VAL A 464 2.79 -12.24 23.28
N VAL A 465 4.08 -11.95 23.45
CA VAL A 465 4.59 -10.81 24.21
C VAL A 465 5.67 -10.12 23.38
N THR A 466 5.55 -8.81 23.19
CA THR A 466 6.55 -7.98 22.50
C THR A 466 7.53 -7.35 23.49
N THR A 467 8.68 -6.92 22.98
CA THR A 467 9.64 -6.05 23.66
C THR A 467 10.04 -4.97 22.67
N HIS A 468 10.20 -3.73 23.14
CA HIS A 468 10.29 -2.54 22.28
C HIS A 468 11.63 -1.81 22.42
N ASP A 469 11.93 -0.92 21.47
CA ASP A 469 13.19 -0.15 21.44
C ASP A 469 13.34 0.90 22.55
N GLY A 470 12.23 1.31 23.19
CA GLY A 470 12.24 2.28 24.29
C GLY A 470 12.32 3.75 23.85
N LEU A 471 12.14 4.03 22.55
CA LEU A 471 12.37 5.34 21.94
C LEU A 471 11.08 6.16 21.77
N GLY A 472 10.01 5.79 22.49
CA GLY A 472 8.76 6.55 22.58
C GLY A 472 7.76 6.35 21.44
N GLY A 473 6.58 6.94 21.65
CA GLY A 473 5.34 6.69 20.89
C GLY A 473 4.55 5.50 21.44
N ASP A 474 3.53 5.04 20.71
CA ASP A 474 2.69 3.91 21.14
C ASP A 474 3.53 2.67 21.43
N TRP A 475 3.19 1.99 22.54
CA TRP A 475 3.89 0.80 23.06
C TRP A 475 5.40 0.99 23.30
N ASN A 476 5.83 2.25 23.42
CA ASN A 476 7.23 2.64 23.58
C ASN A 476 8.14 2.24 22.40
N GLY A 477 7.60 2.22 21.17
CA GLY A 477 8.36 2.19 19.92
C GLY A 477 8.31 0.88 19.14
N TYR A 478 9.32 0.63 18.29
CA TYR A 478 9.35 -0.55 17.41
C TYR A 478 9.58 -1.82 18.23
N ALA A 479 8.88 -2.92 17.87
CA ALA A 479 9.11 -4.22 18.46
C ALA A 479 10.48 -4.76 18.03
N THR A 480 11.35 -5.01 19.00
CA THR A 480 12.70 -5.57 18.82
C THR A 480 12.68 -7.09 18.96
N SER A 481 11.86 -7.62 19.87
CA SER A 481 11.68 -9.06 20.14
C SER A 481 10.20 -9.40 20.31
N VAL A 482 9.84 -10.64 19.98
CA VAL A 482 8.52 -11.24 20.17
C VAL A 482 8.69 -12.65 20.71
N ALA A 483 8.16 -12.91 21.91
CA ALA A 483 8.10 -14.24 22.52
C ALA A 483 6.71 -14.84 22.32
N ILE A 484 6.62 -15.89 21.50
CA ILE A 484 5.41 -16.71 21.34
C ILE A 484 5.52 -17.86 22.34
N ASN A 485 4.75 -17.81 23.42
CA ASN A 485 4.77 -18.79 24.49
C ASN A 485 3.65 -19.81 24.31
N GLY A 486 3.98 -21.09 24.41
CA GLY A 486 3.00 -22.18 24.46
C GLY A 486 3.31 -23.19 25.57
N THR A 487 2.44 -24.19 25.71
CA THR A 487 2.50 -25.19 26.79
C THR A 487 3.73 -26.10 26.76
N ALA A 488 4.40 -26.23 25.61
CA ALA A 488 5.59 -27.07 25.44
C ALA A 488 6.90 -26.27 25.32
N GLY A 489 6.83 -24.94 25.12
CA GLY A 489 8.00 -24.09 25.00
C GLY A 489 7.70 -22.69 24.43
N THR A 490 8.76 -21.90 24.25
CA THR A 490 8.69 -20.53 23.72
C THR A 490 9.45 -20.44 22.41
N LYS A 491 8.82 -19.84 21.40
CA LYS A 491 9.48 -19.41 20.16
C LYS A 491 9.74 -17.91 20.22
N THR A 492 11.01 -17.53 20.29
CA THR A 492 11.43 -16.13 20.17
C THR A 492 11.75 -15.79 18.72
N LEU A 493 11.35 -14.59 18.30
CA LEU A 493 11.61 -13.98 17.00
C LEU A 493 12.00 -12.51 17.22
N THR A 494 12.75 -11.91 16.31
CA THR A 494 12.80 -10.44 16.22
C THR A 494 11.43 -9.90 15.77
N GLY A 495 11.13 -8.63 16.06
CA GLY A 495 9.93 -7.99 15.51
C GLY A 495 9.91 -7.98 13.97
N TRP A 496 11.08 -7.93 13.35
CA TRP A 496 11.26 -8.06 11.90
C TRP A 496 10.88 -9.43 11.34
N GLU A 497 11.27 -10.51 12.02
CA GLU A 497 10.90 -11.87 11.63
C GLU A 497 9.41 -12.12 11.84
N PHE A 498 8.84 -11.73 12.99
CA PHE A 498 7.40 -11.87 13.25
C PHE A 498 6.56 -11.08 12.24
N ARG A 499 6.95 -9.82 11.95
CA ARG A 499 6.37 -9.01 10.86
C ARG A 499 6.38 -9.75 9.53
N SER A 500 7.50 -10.39 9.19
CA SER A 500 7.66 -11.03 7.87
C SER A 500 6.94 -12.37 7.77
N VAL A 501 6.90 -13.14 8.87
CA VAL A 501 6.17 -14.42 8.97
C VAL A 501 4.66 -14.22 8.86
N PHE A 502 4.12 -13.20 9.53
CA PHE A 502 2.68 -12.93 9.57
C PHE A 502 2.24 -11.80 8.61
N SER A 503 3.12 -11.39 7.68
CA SER A 503 2.84 -10.39 6.64
C SER A 503 2.29 -9.05 7.17
N LEU A 504 2.81 -8.59 8.31
CA LEU A 504 2.41 -7.32 8.94
C LEU A 504 3.00 -6.12 8.18
N ARG A 505 2.40 -4.93 8.31
CA ARG A 505 2.84 -3.73 7.55
C ARG A 505 4.23 -3.24 7.98
N ALA A 506 4.51 -3.19 9.27
CA ALA A 506 5.75 -2.69 9.86
C ALA A 506 6.09 -3.44 11.16
N PRO A 507 7.31 -3.30 11.72
CA PRO A 507 7.69 -3.87 13.01
C PRO A 507 7.29 -3.01 14.22
N TRP A 508 6.44 -2.00 14.04
CA TRP A 508 5.90 -1.21 15.14
C TRP A 508 4.48 -1.67 15.46
N TYR A 509 4.34 -2.54 16.45
CA TYR A 509 3.05 -3.07 16.89
C TYR A 509 3.13 -3.64 18.31
N GLU A 510 1.96 -3.79 18.94
CA GLU A 510 1.73 -4.55 20.17
C GLU A 510 0.74 -5.68 19.90
N THR A 511 0.85 -6.73 20.71
CA THR A 511 0.02 -7.94 20.64
C THR A 511 -0.93 -8.01 21.83
N THR A 512 -2.20 -8.32 21.59
CA THR A 512 -3.20 -8.51 22.67
C THR A 512 -3.92 -9.84 22.47
N PRO A 513 -3.97 -10.72 23.48
CA PRO A 513 -4.69 -11.99 23.35
C PRO A 513 -6.21 -11.75 23.26
N ILE A 514 -6.86 -12.45 22.34
CA ILE A 514 -8.31 -12.54 22.26
C ILE A 514 -8.73 -13.92 22.73
N TYR A 515 -9.73 -13.97 23.62
CA TYR A 515 -10.26 -15.20 24.19
C TYR A 515 -11.62 -15.59 23.59
N GLY A 516 -12.01 -16.85 23.83
CA GLY A 516 -13.31 -17.39 23.40
C GLY A 516 -14.47 -16.81 24.21
N ALA A 517 -15.57 -17.56 24.26
CA ALA A 517 -16.56 -17.34 25.30
C ALA A 517 -15.97 -17.77 26.67
N ALA A 518 -16.28 -17.05 27.75
CA ALA A 518 -15.95 -17.49 29.10
C ALA A 518 -16.62 -18.86 29.40
N VAL A 519 -16.05 -19.64 30.33
CA VAL A 519 -16.56 -20.99 30.63
C VAL A 519 -17.97 -20.97 31.23
N ASP A 520 -18.34 -19.88 31.94
CA ASP A 520 -19.69 -19.64 32.47
C ASP A 520 -20.61 -18.83 31.53
N ALA A 521 -20.16 -18.56 30.29
CA ALA A 521 -20.92 -17.74 29.36
C ALA A 521 -22.27 -18.39 29.00
N PRO A 522 -23.38 -17.61 28.93
CA PRO A 522 -24.67 -18.14 28.53
C PRO A 522 -24.62 -18.86 27.18
N VAL A 523 -25.23 -20.05 27.12
CA VAL A 523 -25.39 -20.81 25.88
C VAL A 523 -26.20 -19.97 24.90
N VAL A 524 -25.67 -19.82 23.69
CA VAL A 524 -26.34 -19.14 22.57
C VAL A 524 -26.76 -20.22 21.58
N GLY A 525 -27.99 -20.11 21.06
CA GLY A 525 -28.50 -21.04 20.06
C GLY A 525 -27.75 -20.94 18.72
N SER A 526 -28.09 -21.81 17.79
CA SER A 526 -27.53 -21.80 16.43
C SER A 526 -27.71 -20.45 15.75
N MET A 527 -26.68 -20.02 15.02
CA MET A 527 -26.65 -18.78 14.28
C MET A 527 -26.63 -19.04 12.78
N LEU A 528 -27.23 -18.12 12.02
CA LEU A 528 -27.07 -17.98 10.58
C LEU A 528 -26.50 -16.60 10.31
N PHE A 529 -25.36 -16.51 9.63
CA PHE A 529 -24.81 -15.23 9.15
C PHE A 529 -24.99 -15.16 7.64
N ILE A 530 -25.86 -14.27 7.17
CA ILE A 530 -25.99 -13.92 5.74
C ILE A 530 -25.30 -12.59 5.51
N GLY A 531 -24.46 -12.50 4.47
CA GLY A 531 -23.77 -11.25 4.15
C GLY A 531 -23.42 -11.10 2.66
N ASP A 532 -23.03 -9.89 2.27
CA ASP A 532 -22.69 -9.58 0.88
C ASP A 532 -21.18 -9.58 0.58
N SER A 533 -20.73 -8.68 -0.29
CA SER A 533 -19.31 -8.41 -0.56
C SER A 533 -18.55 -7.99 0.70
N VAL A 534 -19.18 -7.25 1.61
CA VAL A 534 -18.57 -6.81 2.87
C VAL A 534 -18.45 -7.99 3.84
N GLY A 535 -19.52 -8.77 4.03
CA GLY A 535 -19.52 -9.99 4.85
C GLY A 535 -18.58 -11.08 4.33
N GLU A 536 -18.46 -11.25 3.01
CA GLU A 536 -17.47 -12.15 2.40
C GLU A 536 -16.04 -11.66 2.67
N SER A 537 -15.81 -10.35 2.64
CA SER A 537 -14.48 -9.77 2.88
C SER A 537 -13.94 -10.03 4.29
N ILE A 538 -14.79 -10.32 5.27
CA ILE A 538 -14.40 -10.60 6.66
C ILE A 538 -14.42 -12.09 7.04
N ARG A 539 -14.58 -13.01 6.08
CA ARG A 539 -14.76 -14.44 6.37
C ARG A 539 -13.64 -15.00 7.27
N THR A 540 -12.39 -14.67 6.98
CA THR A 540 -11.20 -15.14 7.71
C THR A 540 -11.16 -14.60 9.14
N GLU A 541 -11.49 -13.32 9.30
CA GLU A 541 -11.51 -12.59 10.56
C GLU A 541 -12.67 -13.08 11.43
N PHE A 542 -13.85 -13.29 10.84
CA PHE A 542 -15.03 -13.86 11.50
C PHE A 542 -14.78 -15.30 11.97
N GLU A 543 -14.15 -16.14 11.13
CA GLU A 543 -13.68 -17.48 11.48
C GLU A 543 -12.66 -17.47 12.65
N SER A 544 -11.84 -16.42 12.74
CA SER A 544 -10.81 -16.28 13.79
C SER A 544 -11.33 -15.67 15.10
N LEU A 545 -12.32 -14.77 15.03
CA LEU A 545 -12.76 -13.92 16.15
C LEU A 545 -14.13 -14.28 16.71
N VAL A 546 -15.08 -14.63 15.84
CA VAL A 546 -16.50 -14.83 16.20
C VAL A 546 -16.79 -16.32 16.38
N LEU A 547 -16.49 -17.15 15.37
CA LEU A 547 -16.80 -18.58 15.38
C LEU A 547 -16.29 -19.34 16.61
N PRO A 548 -15.08 -19.10 17.17
CA PRO A 548 -14.63 -19.81 18.38
C PRO A 548 -15.44 -19.49 19.65
N ALA A 549 -16.21 -18.39 19.66
CA ALA A 549 -17.17 -18.07 20.71
C ALA A 549 -18.62 -18.39 20.32
N TYR A 550 -18.91 -18.59 19.03
CA TYR A 550 -20.24 -18.87 18.47
C TYR A 550 -20.15 -20.05 17.47
N PRO A 551 -19.76 -21.27 17.93
CA PRO A 551 -19.34 -22.36 17.05
C PRO A 551 -20.47 -22.91 16.17
N SER A 552 -21.73 -22.80 16.63
CA SER A 552 -22.92 -23.25 15.90
C SER A 552 -23.41 -22.22 14.86
N THR A 553 -22.50 -21.61 14.08
CA THR A 553 -22.83 -20.59 13.07
C THR A 553 -22.74 -21.14 11.65
N ASN A 554 -23.86 -21.12 10.91
CA ASN A 554 -23.90 -21.33 9.47
C ASN A 554 -23.55 -20.02 8.75
N ILE A 555 -22.46 -19.98 7.97
CA ILE A 555 -22.00 -18.78 7.27
C ILE A 555 -22.39 -18.85 5.79
N GLN A 556 -23.24 -17.90 5.38
CA GLN A 556 -23.80 -17.73 4.06
C GLN A 556 -23.49 -16.31 3.54
N VAL A 557 -22.20 -16.01 3.40
CA VAL A 557 -21.73 -14.75 2.78
C VAL A 557 -21.36 -14.98 1.30
N ALA A 558 -21.59 -13.98 0.44
CA ALA A 558 -21.24 -14.02 -0.98
C ALA A 558 -21.19 -12.62 -1.63
N THR A 559 -20.17 -12.34 -2.44
CA THR A 559 -20.01 -11.09 -3.20
C THR A 559 -21.22 -10.79 -4.10
N GLY A 560 -21.74 -9.55 -4.02
CA GLY A 560 -22.85 -9.09 -4.86
C GLY A 560 -24.23 -9.64 -4.48
N ARG A 561 -24.38 -10.19 -3.27
CA ARG A 561 -25.68 -10.60 -2.71
C ARG A 561 -26.51 -9.38 -2.29
N CYS A 562 -27.80 -9.49 -2.55
CA CYS A 562 -28.88 -8.56 -2.24
C CYS A 562 -29.86 -9.23 -1.27
N MET A 563 -30.75 -8.46 -0.64
CA MET A 563 -31.82 -8.97 0.22
C MET A 563 -32.79 -9.88 -0.54
N VAL A 564 -33.41 -9.36 -1.61
CA VAL A 564 -34.39 -10.09 -2.44
C VAL A 564 -34.32 -9.65 -3.90
N GLY A 565 -34.42 -10.60 -4.83
CA GLY A 565 -34.77 -10.36 -6.22
C GLY A 565 -33.60 -10.27 -7.20
N SER A 566 -33.91 -9.85 -8.43
CA SER A 566 -33.02 -9.91 -9.58
C SER A 566 -31.91 -8.86 -9.61
N ALA A 567 -31.77 -8.02 -8.57
CA ALA A 567 -30.66 -7.08 -8.42
C ALA A 567 -29.35 -7.79 -8.04
N CYS A 568 -29.45 -8.97 -7.42
CA CYS A 568 -28.32 -9.82 -7.06
C CYS A 568 -27.46 -10.17 -8.27
N LEU A 569 -26.14 -10.00 -8.15
CA LEU A 569 -25.17 -10.20 -9.24
C LEU A 569 -24.84 -11.69 -9.46
N GLY A 570 -25.84 -12.46 -9.91
CA GLY A 570 -25.71 -13.88 -10.21
C GLY A 570 -25.62 -14.80 -8.98
N GLN A 571 -25.89 -14.28 -7.79
CA GLN A 571 -25.97 -15.05 -6.54
C GLN A 571 -27.43 -15.30 -6.13
N PRO A 572 -27.73 -16.39 -5.41
CA PRO A 572 -28.97 -16.48 -4.64
C PRO A 572 -29.08 -15.32 -3.66
N ASP A 573 -30.26 -14.71 -3.60
CA ASP A 573 -30.60 -13.62 -2.67
C ASP A 573 -30.74 -14.11 -1.22
N GLY A 574 -30.79 -13.17 -0.27
CA GLY A 574 -30.94 -13.47 1.15
C GLY A 574 -32.18 -14.32 1.46
N LEU A 575 -33.32 -13.99 0.86
CA LEU A 575 -34.58 -14.72 1.03
C LEU A 575 -34.52 -16.16 0.49
N SER A 576 -33.91 -16.39 -0.67
CA SER A 576 -33.71 -17.71 -1.28
C SER A 576 -32.81 -18.58 -0.40
N ILE A 577 -31.77 -17.98 0.18
CA ILE A 577 -30.89 -18.65 1.15
C ILE A 577 -31.68 -19.05 2.39
N ILE A 578 -32.45 -18.13 2.98
CA ILE A 578 -33.33 -18.40 4.14
C ILE A 578 -34.30 -19.54 3.84
N ASN A 579 -34.90 -19.57 2.65
CA ASN A 579 -35.83 -20.61 2.24
C ASN A 579 -35.14 -21.95 1.95
N SER A 580 -33.88 -21.95 1.48
CA SER A 580 -33.10 -23.16 1.19
C SER A 580 -32.62 -23.94 2.43
N ILE A 581 -32.59 -23.30 3.60
CA ILE A 581 -32.16 -23.95 4.84
C ILE A 581 -33.15 -25.08 5.20
N PRO A 582 -32.70 -26.30 5.54
CA PRO A 582 -33.58 -27.37 6.02
C PRO A 582 -34.28 -27.01 7.34
N ALA A 583 -35.48 -27.54 7.59
CA ALA A 583 -36.29 -27.17 8.75
C ALA A 583 -35.57 -27.48 10.08
N GLU A 584 -34.89 -28.61 10.14
CA GLU A 584 -34.06 -29.09 11.24
C GLU A 584 -32.75 -28.31 11.44
N GLN A 585 -32.37 -27.44 10.49
CA GLN A 585 -31.21 -26.55 10.57
C GLN A 585 -31.61 -25.09 10.82
N THR A 586 -32.87 -24.83 11.19
CA THR A 586 -33.34 -23.47 11.46
C THR A 586 -32.54 -22.85 12.62
N PRO A 587 -31.98 -21.64 12.45
CA PRO A 587 -31.18 -20.99 13.48
C PRO A 587 -32.06 -20.40 14.58
N ALA A 588 -31.54 -20.31 15.81
CA ALA A 588 -32.13 -19.48 16.84
C ALA A 588 -31.94 -17.98 16.55
N ILE A 589 -30.84 -17.61 15.90
CA ILE A 589 -30.45 -16.22 15.61
C ILE A 589 -30.06 -16.07 14.14
N ALA A 590 -30.61 -15.09 13.43
CA ALA A 590 -30.14 -14.68 12.11
C ALA A 590 -29.41 -13.33 12.20
N LEU A 591 -28.18 -13.27 11.72
CA LEU A 591 -27.38 -12.06 11.51
C LEU A 591 -27.37 -11.76 10.00
N ILE A 592 -27.87 -10.60 9.61
CA ILE A 592 -28.07 -10.18 8.22
C ILE A 592 -27.26 -8.91 7.95
N GLU A 593 -26.24 -9.04 7.11
CA GLU A 593 -25.36 -7.97 6.64
C GLU A 593 -25.59 -7.81 5.12
N LEU A 594 -26.75 -7.27 4.77
CA LEU A 594 -27.15 -7.04 3.38
C LEU A 594 -27.64 -5.59 3.25
N GLY A 595 -27.64 -5.08 2.02
CA GLY A 595 -28.08 -3.73 1.69
C GLY A 595 -27.16 -2.97 0.74
N TYR A 596 -25.84 -3.27 0.69
CA TYR A 596 -24.92 -2.52 -0.19
C TYR A 596 -25.16 -2.79 -1.69
N ASN A 597 -25.90 -3.84 -2.04
CA ASN A 597 -26.28 -4.18 -3.42
C ASN A 597 -27.80 -3.98 -3.69
N ASP A 598 -28.52 -3.38 -2.75
CA ASP A 598 -29.97 -3.20 -2.78
C ASP A 598 -30.37 -1.76 -3.14
N MET A 599 -31.66 -1.51 -3.40
CA MET A 599 -32.17 -0.20 -3.81
C MET A 599 -33.15 0.36 -2.78
N SER A 600 -33.00 1.63 -2.40
CA SER A 600 -33.85 2.26 -1.38
C SER A 600 -35.36 2.27 -1.72
N LEU A 601 -35.74 2.16 -2.99
CA LEU A 601 -37.14 2.10 -3.41
C LEU A 601 -37.86 0.80 -2.98
N SER A 602 -37.14 -0.32 -2.88
CA SER A 602 -37.72 -1.64 -2.58
C SER A 602 -37.32 -2.17 -1.19
N TYR A 603 -36.23 -1.65 -0.62
CA TYR A 603 -35.59 -2.16 0.59
C TYR A 603 -36.52 -2.36 1.81
N ALA A 604 -37.49 -1.45 2.04
CA ALA A 604 -38.46 -1.61 3.13
C ALA A 604 -39.29 -2.91 2.99
N THR A 605 -39.78 -3.21 1.78
CA THR A 605 -40.55 -4.43 1.49
C THR A 605 -39.67 -5.68 1.52
N GLU A 606 -38.40 -5.57 1.12
CA GLU A 606 -37.42 -6.65 1.19
C GLU A 606 -37.10 -7.04 2.65
N ILE A 607 -36.98 -6.06 3.55
CA ILE A 607 -36.86 -6.29 5.00
C ILE A 607 -38.09 -7.05 5.53
N ASP A 608 -39.31 -6.60 5.21
CA ASP A 608 -40.55 -7.26 5.64
C ASP A 608 -40.61 -8.73 5.18
N GLN A 609 -40.21 -9.01 3.93
CA GLN A 609 -40.17 -10.38 3.37
C GLN A 609 -39.16 -11.27 4.11
N VAL A 610 -37.95 -10.76 4.38
CA VAL A 610 -36.91 -11.49 5.13
C VAL A 610 -37.33 -11.73 6.58
N VAL A 611 -37.90 -10.72 7.25
CA VAL A 611 -38.39 -10.84 8.64
C VAL A 611 -39.54 -11.83 8.73
N ALA A 612 -40.49 -11.80 7.79
CA ALA A 612 -41.59 -12.75 7.73
C ALA A 612 -41.09 -14.19 7.51
N ALA A 613 -40.15 -14.41 6.58
CA ALA A 613 -39.60 -15.73 6.30
C ALA A 613 -38.83 -16.32 7.50
N LEU A 614 -38.00 -15.51 8.18
CA LEU A 614 -37.28 -15.93 9.38
C LEU A 614 -38.23 -16.20 10.55
N SER A 615 -39.23 -15.33 10.76
CA SER A 615 -40.19 -15.47 11.86
C SER A 615 -41.13 -16.67 11.66
N ALA A 616 -41.57 -16.94 10.42
CA ALA A 616 -42.38 -18.12 10.08
C ALA A 616 -41.65 -19.45 10.32
N ARG A 617 -40.30 -19.43 10.29
CA ARG A 617 -39.47 -20.59 10.63
C ARG A 617 -39.20 -20.72 12.13
N GLY A 618 -39.52 -19.72 12.95
CA GLY A 618 -39.30 -19.72 14.39
C GLY A 618 -37.96 -19.14 14.84
N VAL A 619 -37.29 -18.33 14.01
CA VAL A 619 -36.05 -17.64 14.38
C VAL A 619 -36.34 -16.62 15.50
N GLN A 620 -35.68 -16.80 16.64
CA GLN A 620 -35.99 -16.07 17.88
C GLN A 620 -35.44 -14.64 17.91
N ARG A 621 -34.34 -14.38 17.19
CA ARG A 621 -33.73 -13.06 17.08
C ARG A 621 -33.21 -12.82 15.66
N ILE A 622 -33.62 -11.71 15.07
CA ILE A 622 -33.20 -11.26 13.74
C ILE A 622 -32.37 -10.00 13.95
N ILE A 623 -31.13 -10.01 13.50
CA ILE A 623 -30.15 -8.95 13.74
C ILE A 623 -29.71 -8.43 12.38
N PHE A 624 -30.10 -7.21 12.03
CA PHE A 624 -29.55 -6.52 10.87
C PHE A 624 -28.27 -5.77 11.26
N VAL A 625 -27.34 -5.64 10.33
CA VAL A 625 -26.23 -4.70 10.42
C VAL A 625 -26.51 -3.55 9.45
N ASN A 626 -26.41 -2.30 9.91
CA ASN A 626 -26.67 -1.15 9.04
C ASN A 626 -25.42 -0.76 8.20
N MET A 627 -25.65 -0.02 7.11
CA MET A 627 -24.61 0.29 6.11
C MET A 627 -23.87 1.58 6.44
N SER A 628 -22.57 1.66 6.12
CA SER A 628 -21.82 2.90 6.25
C SER A 628 -22.26 3.93 5.19
N THR A 629 -22.68 5.11 5.64
CA THR A 629 -23.16 6.21 4.79
C THR A 629 -22.04 7.02 4.13
N ARG A 630 -20.78 6.58 4.23
CA ARG A 630 -19.60 7.25 3.67
C ARG A 630 -19.66 7.41 2.14
N ARG A 631 -20.25 6.44 1.44
CA ARG A 631 -20.48 6.53 -0.01
C ARG A 631 -21.71 7.40 -0.29
N GLN A 632 -21.49 8.70 -0.47
CA GLN A 632 -22.53 9.70 -0.77
C GLN A 632 -23.26 9.50 -2.11
N THR A 633 -22.78 8.59 -2.98
CA THR A 633 -23.45 8.24 -4.25
C THR A 633 -24.52 7.15 -4.10
N ALA A 634 -24.77 6.66 -2.89
CA ALA A 634 -25.79 5.65 -2.59
C ALA A 634 -26.68 6.10 -1.42
N ASP A 635 -27.96 5.71 -1.45
CA ASP A 635 -29.00 6.17 -0.51
C ASP A 635 -29.07 5.31 0.78
N TYR A 636 -27.91 4.91 1.30
CA TYR A 636 -27.80 4.06 2.48
C TYR A 636 -28.37 4.72 3.74
N GLY A 637 -28.43 6.06 3.79
CA GLY A 637 -29.05 6.80 4.90
C GLY A 637 -30.54 6.49 5.03
N THR A 638 -31.28 6.52 3.92
CA THR A 638 -32.70 6.17 3.87
C THR A 638 -32.92 4.69 4.19
N MET A 639 -32.07 3.81 3.65
CA MET A 639 -32.13 2.37 3.91
C MET A 639 -31.84 2.01 5.38
N ASN A 640 -30.91 2.72 6.02
CA ASN A 640 -30.65 2.58 7.47
C ASN A 640 -31.85 3.02 8.31
N ALA A 641 -32.59 4.04 7.89
CA ALA A 641 -33.83 4.44 8.56
C ALA A 641 -34.94 3.37 8.42
N MET A 642 -35.00 2.66 7.29
CA MET A 642 -35.92 1.53 7.10
C MET A 642 -35.58 0.37 8.05
N LEU A 643 -34.29 0.04 8.24
CA LEU A 643 -33.85 -0.95 9.24
C LEU A 643 -34.23 -0.53 10.67
N ALA A 644 -34.05 0.75 11.01
CA ALA A 644 -34.45 1.28 12.33
C ALA A 644 -35.97 1.17 12.55
N ASN A 645 -36.77 1.49 11.53
CA ASN A 645 -38.24 1.33 11.59
C ASN A 645 -38.64 -0.15 11.76
N ALA A 646 -37.96 -1.09 11.09
CA ALA A 646 -38.22 -2.52 11.25
C ALA A 646 -37.93 -3.02 12.68
N ALA A 647 -36.87 -2.53 13.33
CA ALA A 647 -36.57 -2.86 14.73
C ALA A 647 -37.59 -2.27 15.74
N VAL A 648 -38.37 -1.25 15.34
CA VAL A 648 -39.51 -0.74 16.11
C VAL A 648 -40.78 -1.54 15.84
N ALA A 649 -40.99 -1.97 14.59
CA ALA A 649 -42.18 -2.71 14.16
C ALA A 649 -42.18 -4.19 14.62
N TYR A 650 -41.01 -4.84 14.68
CA TYR A 650 -40.89 -6.27 14.94
C TYR A 650 -40.11 -6.55 16.24
N PRO A 651 -40.74 -7.15 17.28
CA PRO A 651 -40.15 -7.27 18.62
C PRO A 651 -38.98 -8.27 18.72
N ASN A 652 -38.75 -9.09 17.70
CA ASN A 652 -37.60 -9.98 17.55
C ASN A 652 -36.47 -9.41 16.67
N VAL A 653 -36.65 -8.21 16.11
CA VAL A 653 -35.66 -7.55 15.25
C VAL A 653 -34.82 -6.55 16.04
N SER A 654 -33.51 -6.51 15.76
CA SER A 654 -32.60 -5.48 16.27
C SER A 654 -31.59 -5.05 15.19
N VAL A 655 -31.01 -3.86 15.31
CA VAL A 655 -29.99 -3.34 14.39
C VAL A 655 -28.66 -3.12 15.12
N LEU A 656 -27.57 -3.59 14.53
CA LEU A 656 -26.20 -3.24 14.93
C LEU A 656 -25.74 -2.01 14.15
N ASP A 657 -25.38 -0.95 14.86
CA ASP A 657 -25.04 0.35 14.26
C ASP A 657 -23.57 0.45 13.85
N TRP A 658 -23.22 -0.26 12.77
CA TRP A 658 -21.91 -0.15 12.12
C TRP A 658 -21.69 1.23 11.48
N ASN A 659 -22.74 1.91 11.02
CA ASN A 659 -22.66 3.25 10.47
C ASN A 659 -22.06 4.23 11.49
N SER A 660 -22.69 4.40 12.66
CA SER A 660 -22.17 5.29 13.71
C SER A 660 -20.84 4.80 14.26
N TYR A 661 -20.67 3.48 14.44
CA TYR A 661 -19.40 2.93 14.91
C TYR A 661 -18.24 3.23 13.96
N SER A 662 -18.47 3.22 12.64
CA SER A 662 -17.46 3.46 11.61
C SER A 662 -17.42 4.90 11.07
N ALA A 663 -18.21 5.83 11.63
CA ALA A 663 -18.37 7.20 11.12
C ALA A 663 -17.19 8.15 11.42
N ASP A 664 -16.45 7.93 12.51
CA ASP A 664 -15.34 8.81 12.94
C ASP A 664 -14.32 9.05 11.81
N THR A 665 -13.84 10.28 11.66
CA THR A 665 -12.90 10.63 10.58
C THR A 665 -11.73 9.67 10.50
N ALA A 666 -11.03 9.36 11.60
CA ALA A 666 -9.84 8.48 11.60
C ALA A 666 -10.15 7.04 11.17
N LYS A 667 -11.41 6.60 11.24
CA LYS A 667 -11.88 5.30 10.75
C LYS A 667 -12.04 5.23 9.23
N TRP A 668 -11.74 6.31 8.50
CA TRP A 668 -11.63 6.26 7.03
C TRP A 668 -10.64 5.17 6.57
N ARG A 669 -9.59 4.89 7.36
CA ARG A 669 -8.61 3.80 7.17
C ARG A 669 -9.21 2.39 7.04
N TRP A 670 -10.45 2.21 7.49
CA TRP A 670 -11.17 0.94 7.41
C TRP A 670 -11.71 0.68 6.02
N TYR A 671 -11.84 1.70 5.18
CA TYR A 671 -12.45 1.61 3.85
C TYR A 671 -11.41 1.74 2.74
N VAL A 672 -11.62 1.00 1.65
CA VAL A 672 -10.87 1.18 0.41
C VAL A 672 -11.13 2.59 -0.10
N LYS A 673 -10.05 3.28 -0.43
CA LYS A 673 -10.09 4.67 -0.87
C LYS A 673 -10.97 4.81 -2.12
N ASP A 674 -11.67 5.93 -2.20
CA ASP A 674 -12.57 6.34 -3.27
C ASP A 674 -13.87 5.52 -3.45
N ASP A 675 -13.94 4.22 -3.09
CA ASP A 675 -15.20 3.46 -3.13
C ASP A 675 -16.08 3.63 -1.87
N ASN A 676 -15.45 3.82 -0.70
CA ASN A 676 -16.12 4.05 0.60
C ASN A 676 -17.14 2.96 1.00
N VAL A 677 -16.96 1.72 0.53
CA VAL A 677 -17.81 0.55 0.85
C VAL A 677 -16.97 -0.66 1.22
N HIS A 678 -15.98 -1.04 0.39
CA HIS A 678 -15.19 -2.23 0.68
C HIS A 678 -14.21 -1.97 1.82
N LEU A 679 -13.98 -3.00 2.64
CA LEU A 679 -13.10 -2.88 3.80
C LEU A 679 -11.64 -3.16 3.42
N THR A 680 -10.71 -2.38 3.96
CA THR A 680 -9.28 -2.73 3.99
C THR A 680 -9.06 -3.92 4.94
N ALA A 681 -7.91 -4.60 4.90
CA ALA A 681 -7.58 -5.67 5.88
C ALA A 681 -7.75 -5.21 7.35
N THR A 682 -7.47 -3.93 7.60
CA THR A 682 -7.71 -3.28 8.88
C THR A 682 -9.19 -3.11 9.17
N GLY A 683 -9.98 -2.60 8.21
CA GLY A 683 -11.43 -2.53 8.35
C GLY A 683 -12.11 -3.89 8.51
N GLN A 684 -11.60 -4.94 7.85
CA GLN A 684 -12.09 -6.31 7.96
C GLN A 684 -11.94 -6.83 9.39
N THR A 685 -10.75 -6.64 9.98
CA THR A 685 -10.48 -6.99 11.38
C THR A 685 -11.38 -6.19 12.33
N GLU A 686 -11.49 -4.87 12.12
CA GLU A 686 -12.26 -3.97 13.00
C GLU A 686 -13.78 -4.21 12.90
N PHE A 687 -14.29 -4.61 11.74
CA PHE A 687 -15.69 -5.00 11.57
C PHE A 687 -16.00 -6.34 12.22
N ALA A 688 -15.12 -7.34 12.08
CA ALA A 688 -15.28 -8.61 12.79
C ALA A 688 -15.19 -8.45 14.33
N LEU A 689 -14.31 -7.56 14.82
CA LEU A 689 -14.25 -7.18 16.24
C LEU A 689 -15.53 -6.47 16.71
N PHE A 690 -16.07 -5.55 15.90
CA PHE A 690 -17.37 -4.92 16.17
C PHE A 690 -18.49 -5.97 16.30
N LEU A 691 -18.63 -6.86 15.33
CA LEU A 691 -19.64 -7.93 15.36
C LEU A 691 -19.45 -8.83 16.60
N ARG A 692 -18.21 -9.23 16.92
CA ARG A 692 -17.90 -10.02 18.12
C ARG A 692 -18.35 -9.31 19.41
N ALA A 693 -18.03 -8.02 19.55
CA ALA A 693 -18.37 -7.23 20.73
C ALA A 693 -19.89 -7.03 20.88
N GLN A 694 -20.60 -6.77 19.77
CA GLN A 694 -22.07 -6.64 19.78
C GLN A 694 -22.75 -7.96 20.15
N LEU A 695 -22.29 -9.08 19.59
CA LEU A 695 -22.83 -10.41 19.92
C LEU A 695 -22.59 -10.76 21.40
N ASP A 696 -21.40 -10.49 21.94
CA ASP A 696 -21.11 -10.73 23.36
C ASP A 696 -21.94 -9.83 24.30
N ALA A 697 -22.23 -8.59 23.91
CA ALA A 697 -23.18 -7.75 24.64
C ALA A 697 -24.61 -8.33 24.61
N LEU A 698 -25.07 -8.80 23.45
CA LEU A 698 -26.39 -9.43 23.27
C LEU A 698 -26.54 -10.77 23.99
N ARG A 699 -25.45 -11.55 24.14
CA ARG A 699 -25.37 -12.75 24.98
C ARG A 699 -25.61 -12.38 26.45
N ASN A 700 -24.91 -11.36 26.95
CA ASN A 700 -25.00 -10.95 28.35
C ASN A 700 -26.37 -10.35 28.74
N GLN A 701 -27.08 -9.72 27.80
CA GLN A 701 -28.45 -9.25 28.03
C GLN A 701 -29.44 -10.39 28.31
N GLY A 702 -29.19 -11.61 27.79
CA GLY A 702 -29.98 -12.80 28.10
C GLY A 702 -29.92 -13.24 29.58
N ARG A 703 -28.97 -12.71 30.36
CA ARG A 703 -28.77 -13.01 31.80
C ARG A 703 -29.67 -12.16 32.72
N ARG A 704 -30.53 -11.29 32.17
CA ARG A 704 -31.38 -10.32 32.91
C ARG A 704 -32.90 -10.49 32.68
N ARG A 705 -33.36 -11.67 32.28
CA ARG A 705 -34.78 -12.04 32.21
C ARG A 705 -35.02 -13.31 33.01
#